data_AF-A0A6N8W428-F1
#
_entry.id   AF-A0A6N8W428-F1
#
_cell.length_a   1.000
_cell.length_b   1.000
_cell.length_c   1.000
_cell.angle_alpha   90.00
_cell.angle_beta   90.00
_cell.angle_gamma   90.00
#
_symmetry.space_group_name_H-M   'P 1'
#
loop_
_entity.id
_entity.type
_entity.pdbx_description
1 polymer ?
#
loop_
_entity_poly.entity_id
_entity_poly.type
_entity_poly.pdbx_seq_one_letter_code
_entity_poly.pdbx_strand_id
1 'polypeptide(L)'
;PLQTEAVLPSAGFLDANLLTVFRANWETVAWAVILIAAVVSRFYELGVRGMSHDESLHANYSLDLYRSGSYQHNPMMHGPFLFHANAFIYFLFGVSDATARFMPALAGIGTVMAAWLFRRWTGRTGALLTALIFLFSPSILFHSRYIRNDIYILFFSMIWIYFMFRYVEDRKLKWLYYTVTVMALGFAAKENQFMSGTIFGVFMVGAALWRWWTGKEQLRDSSFADIAMLLLTLVLPFVAPLGHLILGWDALAYNSTLDLTRSAILVLLMTGLSAAIAFWWFGPAQSNENRTGSGSGNGQERRITFATWATLMGLFWAIEILLFTTFFTNPVDGLATGVVGSLGYWLAQQEVQRGGQPWYYYIMQSLLYEFLPLFLSLGGLTLLVHRLRTGSWGSPATEDGASSEAEGRGGGDSGLSESESTQGTLYVRPYFVLFLAWWGVGAWLSYSYAGEKMPWLTTHMAQPMAMFGGWWGGQILQRIDWKKVRDTQGWWLLALLPALLFVLATLAGSIPTGGRDVDALSRTVRFILALGLTGALSYYVYFAFLRSGWRLTLRLTALTVFTILFLLTVRFSYLLTYVNYDMATEYLVYAHASPDVKRALKEIETISERTVGEREIQVSYDDDVAWPMTWYMRFYPNHLYYGANPTTEAMSAPVILVGKKNYEKVEPYVGRDYVHRNYRLVWWPEESYKSAFDEEGVEIPLFDRIWGALTDRERRSGLWQIFFFRNHPDRTLTEWPHRHDFRMYIHRDIAEIVWDLNVVPTAGGGPFPPQSFNYEELDRSASAAYNGLYDAVALVNPRSIAIGVDGLRYILDTGNNRVVVLNGDGSFRLAFGSTCFLAEGESGGCIDPDGNGPLEAGDGQFREPWGIAVDAAGTVFVADTWNGRIQAFDISGNFLRKWGAFSIVNEENRDPYALFGPRGLAVTPAGNLLVADTGNKRLLEFSPVGEFIRQVGGGGIILGHFEEPVDVAIHPPTGNVLVSDAWNRRIQVLSADLVPLYEWLIPTWESQDIWDKPYIAAAADGTIYATDPQFAQVFVLSSGGVVQSSFGRYGEDLNRFAKPTGIAIDPQTGELLVADADNHRVLVFAGN
;
A
#
# COMPACT_ATOMS: atom_id res chain seq x y z
N PRO A 1 6.12 53.37 61.44
CA PRO A 1 7.54 53.59 61.03
C PRO A 1 8.23 52.23 60.87
N LEU A 2 8.70 51.99 59.64
CA LEU A 2 9.15 50.72 59.10
C LEU A 2 10.43 50.19 59.77
N GLN A 3 10.46 48.88 60.06
CA GLN A 3 11.69 48.10 60.03
C GLN A 3 11.47 46.91 59.11
N THR A 4 11.98 47.05 57.89
CA THR A 4 12.16 46.00 56.89
C THR A 4 13.25 45.04 57.37
N GLU A 5 12.86 43.84 57.81
CA GLU A 5 13.77 42.70 57.85
C GLU A 5 13.97 42.21 56.41
N ALA A 6 15.23 42.24 55.97
CA ALA A 6 15.64 41.77 54.67
C ALA A 6 15.46 40.25 54.60
N VAL A 7 14.42 39.81 53.90
CA VAL A 7 14.31 38.45 53.38
C VAL A 7 15.40 38.30 52.31
N LEU A 8 16.48 37.60 52.65
CA LEU A 8 17.44 37.11 51.66
C LEU A 8 16.69 36.20 50.67
N PRO A 9 16.83 36.41 49.35
CA PRO A 9 16.19 35.56 48.36
C PRO A 9 16.74 34.13 48.47
N SER A 10 15.85 33.16 48.46
CA SER A 10 16.16 31.74 48.27
C SER A 10 17.10 31.59 47.07
N ALA A 11 18.27 30.97 47.29
CA ALA A 11 19.28 30.71 46.28
C ALA A 11 18.63 30.24 44.96
N GLY A 12 18.96 30.93 43.87
CA GLY A 12 18.46 30.60 42.54
C GLY A 12 19.01 29.26 42.06
N PHE A 13 18.29 28.64 41.13
CA PHE A 13 18.66 27.39 40.44
C PHE A 13 20.10 27.37 39.88
N LEU A 14 20.71 28.54 39.69
CA LEU A 14 22.08 28.72 39.18
C LEU A 14 23.19 28.66 40.25
N ASP A 15 22.86 28.78 41.53
CA ASP A 15 23.82 28.66 42.65
C ASP A 15 23.96 27.20 43.16
N ALA A 16 23.16 26.28 42.61
CA ALA A 16 23.27 24.87 42.91
C ALA A 16 24.54 24.31 42.24
N ASN A 17 25.52 23.95 43.06
CA ASN A 17 26.73 23.26 42.64
C ASN A 17 26.34 22.00 41.81
N LEU A 18 26.51 22.05 40.49
CA LEU A 18 26.07 21.01 39.54
C LEU A 18 26.58 19.60 39.94
N LEU A 19 27.73 19.52 40.61
CA LEU A 19 28.30 18.27 41.10
C LEU A 19 27.61 17.68 42.35
N THR A 20 26.84 18.49 43.10
CA THR A 20 26.04 18.02 44.24
C THR A 20 24.64 17.54 43.85
N VAL A 21 24.13 17.97 42.68
CA VAL A 21 22.86 17.49 42.10
C VAL A 21 23.01 16.07 41.51
N PHE A 22 24.21 15.70 41.07
CA PHE A 22 24.53 14.38 40.52
C PHE A 22 25.26 13.47 41.53
N ARG A 23 24.71 13.24 42.73
CA ARG A 23 24.98 11.95 43.41
C ARG A 23 24.24 10.85 42.64
N ALA A 24 24.76 10.49 41.47
CA ALA A 24 24.19 9.45 40.62
C ALA A 24 24.28 8.12 41.36
N ASN A 25 23.15 7.66 41.90
CA ASN A 25 23.05 6.29 42.36
C ASN A 25 23.10 5.35 41.12
N TRP A 26 23.42 4.07 41.34
CA TRP A 26 23.56 3.10 40.26
C TRP A 26 22.26 2.96 39.44
N GLU A 27 21.09 3.18 40.05
CA GLU A 27 19.78 3.12 39.39
C GLU A 27 19.64 4.25 38.36
N THR A 28 20.01 5.48 38.72
CA THR A 28 20.00 6.63 37.79
C THR A 28 20.92 6.38 36.60
N VAL A 29 22.12 5.83 36.83
CA VAL A 29 23.04 5.47 35.75
C VAL A 29 22.43 4.39 34.84
N ALA A 30 21.80 3.36 35.41
CA ALA A 30 21.15 2.30 34.64
C ALA A 30 20.03 2.83 33.74
N TRP A 31 19.16 3.71 34.25
CA TRP A 31 18.10 4.32 33.45
C TRP A 31 18.64 5.27 32.37
N ALA A 32 19.71 6.01 32.64
CA ALA A 32 20.36 6.85 31.64
C ALA A 32 20.96 6.00 30.50
N VAL A 33 21.61 4.88 30.82
CA VAL A 33 22.13 3.94 29.82
C VAL A 33 21.00 3.33 28.99
N ILE A 34 19.90 2.91 29.62
CA ILE A 34 18.71 2.39 28.92
C ILE A 34 18.12 3.44 27.99
N LEU A 35 17.99 4.70 28.44
CA LEU A 35 17.50 5.80 27.60
C LEU A 35 18.39 6.02 26.38
N ILE A 36 19.71 6.10 26.56
CA ILE A 36 20.66 6.26 25.46
C ILE A 36 20.55 5.07 24.50
N ALA A 37 20.52 3.84 25.01
CA ALA A 37 20.36 2.65 24.18
C ALA A 37 19.02 2.65 23.43
N ALA A 38 17.93 3.10 24.06
CA ALA A 38 16.62 3.25 23.42
C ALA A 38 16.68 4.29 22.29
N VAL A 39 17.26 5.47 22.54
CA VAL A 39 17.42 6.52 21.52
C VAL A 39 18.23 6.00 20.34
N VAL A 40 19.42 5.43 20.58
CA VAL A 40 20.29 4.90 19.52
C VAL A 40 19.59 3.81 18.74
N SER A 41 18.99 2.83 19.42
CA SER A 41 18.33 1.71 18.74
C SER A 41 17.10 2.12 17.93
N ARG A 42 16.36 3.17 18.31
CA ARG A 42 15.19 3.61 17.53
C ARG A 42 15.55 4.60 16.42
N PHE A 43 16.61 5.39 16.55
CA PHE A 43 16.95 6.43 15.55
C PHE A 43 18.09 6.07 14.59
N TYR A 44 18.95 5.10 14.91
CA TYR A 44 20.07 4.72 14.04
C TYR A 44 19.57 4.27 12.66
N GLU A 45 19.96 4.92 11.56
CA GLU A 45 19.55 4.58 10.18
C GLU A 45 18.03 4.46 9.94
N LEU A 46 17.22 5.32 10.58
CA LEU A 46 15.75 5.23 10.52
C LEU A 46 15.16 5.32 9.09
N GLY A 47 15.85 6.00 8.16
CA GLY A 47 15.39 6.20 6.77
C GLY A 47 15.89 5.18 5.74
N VAL A 48 16.73 4.20 6.11
CA VAL A 48 17.41 3.32 5.12
C VAL A 48 16.45 2.35 4.43
N ARG A 49 15.44 1.87 5.17
CA ARG A 49 14.45 0.89 4.71
C ARG A 49 13.45 1.48 3.72
N GLY A 50 13.16 0.76 2.63
CA GLY A 50 12.08 1.10 1.70
C GLY A 50 10.70 1.17 2.39
N MET A 51 9.88 2.14 2.05
CA MET A 51 8.51 2.25 2.56
C MET A 51 7.70 1.06 2.08
N SER A 52 7.03 0.34 2.98
CA SER A 52 6.03 -0.66 2.57
C SER A 52 4.80 0.00 1.96
N HIS A 53 3.92 -0.83 1.40
CA HIS A 53 2.59 -0.40 0.95
C HIS A 53 1.85 0.43 2.01
N ASP A 54 1.55 -0.15 3.18
CA ASP A 54 0.82 0.54 4.26
C ASP A 54 1.58 1.77 4.80
N GLU A 55 2.90 1.68 4.91
CA GLU A 55 3.73 2.77 5.44
C GLU A 55 3.77 3.97 4.49
N SER A 56 3.82 3.71 3.17
CA SER A 56 3.77 4.77 2.16
C SER A 56 2.41 5.47 2.12
N LEU A 57 1.30 4.73 2.32
CA LEU A 57 -0.03 5.31 2.47
C LEU A 57 -0.08 6.25 3.69
N HIS A 58 0.32 5.75 4.85
CA HIS A 58 0.37 6.56 6.07
C HIS A 58 1.22 7.83 5.90
N ALA A 59 2.41 7.68 5.30
CA ALA A 59 3.31 8.79 5.07
C ALA A 59 2.74 9.82 4.09
N ASN A 60 2.05 9.36 3.03
CA ASN A 60 1.45 10.21 2.01
C ASN A 60 0.23 10.98 2.54
N TYR A 61 -0.70 10.32 3.23
CA TYR A 61 -1.85 11.02 3.82
C TYR A 61 -1.44 12.01 4.92
N SER A 62 -0.38 11.71 5.68
CA SER A 62 0.23 12.70 6.59
C SER A 62 0.82 13.90 5.83
N LEU A 63 1.37 13.67 4.63
CA LEU A 63 1.91 14.71 3.77
C LEU A 63 0.80 15.59 3.18
N ASP A 64 -0.32 14.98 2.78
CA ASP A 64 -1.50 15.68 2.29
C ASP A 64 -2.11 16.57 3.38
N LEU A 65 -2.21 16.06 4.62
CA LEU A 65 -2.62 16.85 5.77
C LEU A 65 -1.66 18.01 6.03
N TYR A 66 -0.34 17.77 5.97
CA TYR A 66 0.67 18.82 6.15
C TYR A 66 0.59 19.90 5.07
N ARG A 67 0.36 19.53 3.80
CA ARG A 67 0.30 20.46 2.66
C ARG A 67 -1.01 21.24 2.57
N SER A 68 -2.13 20.56 2.76
CA SER A 68 -3.47 21.12 2.51
C SER A 68 -4.19 21.59 3.77
N GLY A 69 -3.76 21.13 4.96
CA GLY A 69 -4.49 21.32 6.21
C GLY A 69 -5.80 20.53 6.30
N SER A 70 -6.10 19.69 5.31
CA SER A 70 -7.31 18.89 5.22
C SER A 70 -6.98 17.40 5.23
N TYR A 71 -7.71 16.63 6.04
CA TYR A 71 -7.66 15.18 6.06
C TYR A 71 -9.07 14.66 6.31
N GLN A 72 -9.52 13.79 5.42
CA GLN A 72 -10.79 13.08 5.58
C GLN A 72 -10.49 11.71 6.18
N HIS A 73 -10.97 11.48 7.40
CA HIS A 73 -10.79 10.20 8.07
C HIS A 73 -11.53 9.09 7.30
N ASN A 74 -10.82 7.99 7.06
CA ASN A 74 -11.36 6.78 6.47
C ASN A 74 -11.08 5.62 7.44
N PRO A 75 -12.07 4.81 7.84
CA PRO A 75 -11.86 3.69 8.77
C PRO A 75 -10.80 2.67 8.32
N MET A 76 -10.58 2.53 7.00
CA MET A 76 -9.50 1.71 6.44
C MET A 76 -8.11 2.16 6.91
N MET A 77 -7.95 3.45 7.19
CA MET A 77 -6.69 4.08 7.59
C MET A 77 -6.48 4.05 9.11
N HIS A 78 -7.38 3.41 9.87
CA HIS A 78 -7.42 3.42 11.33
C HIS A 78 -7.55 4.85 11.92
N GLY A 79 -7.15 5.03 13.18
CA GLY A 79 -7.35 6.27 13.90
C GLY A 79 -6.52 7.46 13.37
N PRO A 80 -7.04 8.70 13.51
CA PRO A 80 -6.44 9.92 12.97
C PRO A 80 -5.14 10.35 13.66
N PHE A 81 -4.85 9.86 14.88
CA PHE A 81 -3.71 10.34 15.69
C PHE A 81 -2.37 10.26 14.95
N LEU A 82 -2.11 9.15 14.25
CA LEU A 82 -0.86 8.97 13.49
C LEU A 82 -0.67 10.07 12.45
N PHE A 83 -1.72 10.42 11.72
CA PHE A 83 -1.65 11.40 10.65
C PHE A 83 -1.35 12.80 11.18
N HIS A 84 -2.04 13.20 12.25
CA HIS A 84 -1.81 14.48 12.93
C HIS A 84 -0.40 14.56 13.52
N ALA A 85 0.02 13.51 14.22
CA ALA A 85 1.33 13.48 14.86
C ALA A 85 2.47 13.53 13.83
N ASN A 86 2.33 12.83 12.71
CA ASN A 86 3.32 12.85 11.64
C ASN A 86 3.31 14.14 10.83
N ALA A 87 2.15 14.72 10.53
CA ALA A 87 2.06 16.03 9.89
C ALA A 87 2.76 17.11 10.73
N PHE A 88 2.65 17.03 12.06
CA PHE A 88 3.38 17.91 12.97
C PHE A 88 4.90 17.70 12.90
N ILE A 89 5.38 16.45 12.79
CA ILE A 89 6.80 16.18 12.57
C ILE A 89 7.30 16.73 11.23
N TYR A 90 6.51 16.60 10.16
CA TYR A 90 6.84 17.19 8.85
C TYR A 90 6.96 18.71 8.95
N PHE A 91 6.08 19.36 9.71
CA PHE A 91 6.19 20.79 10.00
C PHE A 91 7.49 21.16 10.73
N LEU A 92 7.93 20.34 11.69
CA LEU A 92 9.14 20.65 12.48
C LEU A 92 10.46 20.36 11.76
N PHE A 93 10.53 19.28 10.98
CA PHE A 93 11.81 18.74 10.48
C PHE A 93 11.85 18.52 8.96
N GLY A 94 10.77 18.85 8.25
CA GLY A 94 10.63 18.58 6.83
C GLY A 94 10.26 17.12 6.52
N VAL A 95 10.05 16.84 5.23
CA VAL A 95 9.49 15.57 4.74
C VAL A 95 10.62 14.67 4.24
N SER A 96 10.77 13.50 4.84
CA SER A 96 11.76 12.48 4.49
C SER A 96 11.32 11.11 5.00
N ASP A 97 11.97 10.04 4.55
CA ASP A 97 11.69 8.68 5.05
C ASP A 97 11.98 8.55 6.55
N ALA A 98 13.01 9.27 7.05
CA ALA A 98 13.35 9.27 8.47
C ALA A 98 12.33 10.06 9.31
N THR A 99 11.87 11.22 8.84
CA THR A 99 10.89 12.03 9.56
C THR A 99 9.51 11.37 9.61
N ALA A 100 9.12 10.60 8.58
CA ALA A 100 7.89 9.80 8.59
C ALA A 100 7.86 8.74 9.71
N ARG A 101 9.03 8.24 10.14
CA ARG A 101 9.18 7.21 11.19
C ARG A 101 9.60 7.79 12.54
N PHE A 102 9.76 9.11 12.64
CA PHE A 102 10.29 9.78 13.84
C PHE A 102 9.35 9.66 15.04
N MET A 103 8.05 9.94 14.85
CA MET A 103 7.07 9.87 15.93
C MET A 103 6.84 8.43 16.46
N PRO A 104 6.77 7.39 15.60
CA PRO A 104 6.82 5.99 16.05
C PRO A 104 8.06 5.66 16.89
N ALA A 105 9.24 6.14 16.48
CA ALA A 105 10.50 5.95 17.21
C ALA A 105 10.46 6.60 18.60
N LEU A 106 9.92 7.81 18.70
CA LEU A 106 9.68 8.49 19.98
C LEU A 106 8.71 7.72 20.88
N ALA A 107 7.58 7.23 20.34
CA ALA A 107 6.64 6.40 21.08
C ALA A 107 7.27 5.08 21.56
N GLY A 108 8.18 4.50 20.76
CA GLY A 108 8.97 3.34 21.15
C GLY A 108 9.91 3.61 22.32
N ILE A 109 10.62 4.75 22.31
CA ILE A 109 11.45 5.19 23.44
C ILE A 109 10.57 5.44 24.68
N GLY A 110 9.43 6.09 24.47
CA GLY A 110 8.41 6.32 25.50
C GLY A 110 7.93 5.01 26.15
N THR A 111 7.68 3.97 25.36
CA THR A 111 7.28 2.64 25.85
C THR A 111 8.36 2.00 26.73
N VAL A 112 9.63 2.06 26.34
CA VAL A 112 10.76 1.55 27.14
C VAL A 112 10.86 2.31 28.47
N MET A 113 10.80 3.64 28.41
CA MET A 113 10.97 4.48 29.60
C MET A 113 9.75 4.46 30.52
N ALA A 114 8.54 4.20 29.99
CA ALA A 114 7.33 4.06 30.78
C ALA A 114 7.43 2.91 31.81
N ALA A 115 8.27 1.91 31.59
CA ALA A 115 8.54 0.84 32.57
C ALA A 115 9.01 1.39 33.94
N TRP A 116 9.68 2.54 33.96
CA TRP A 116 10.11 3.22 35.19
C TRP A 116 8.94 3.55 36.13
N LEU A 117 7.78 3.91 35.57
CA LEU A 117 6.58 4.28 36.33
C LEU A 117 6.07 3.11 37.19
N PHE A 118 6.33 1.87 36.76
CA PHE A 118 5.79 0.65 37.38
C PHE A 118 6.63 0.11 38.54
N ARG A 119 7.81 0.68 38.79
CA ARG A 119 8.72 0.26 39.89
C ARG A 119 8.05 0.22 41.25
N ARG A 120 7.00 1.02 41.45
CA ARG A 120 6.20 1.06 42.68
C ARG A 120 5.50 -0.27 42.97
N TRP A 121 5.01 -0.96 41.94
CA TRP A 121 4.28 -2.22 42.08
C TRP A 121 5.13 -3.44 41.70
N THR A 122 5.99 -3.32 40.68
CA THR A 122 6.86 -4.41 40.23
C THR A 122 8.16 -4.52 41.03
N GLY A 123 8.60 -3.44 41.67
CA GLY A 123 9.92 -3.30 42.31
C GLY A 123 10.96 -2.69 41.37
N ARG A 124 12.04 -2.11 41.93
CA ARG A 124 13.12 -1.46 41.17
C ARG A 124 13.76 -2.39 40.13
N THR A 125 14.15 -3.60 40.55
CA THR A 125 14.75 -4.60 39.66
C THR A 125 13.76 -5.09 38.61
N GLY A 126 12.48 -5.25 38.97
CA GLY A 126 11.44 -5.67 38.05
C GLY A 126 11.21 -4.65 36.93
N ALA A 127 11.15 -3.37 37.27
CA ALA A 127 11.01 -2.29 36.30
C ALA A 127 12.22 -2.19 35.34
N LEU A 128 13.45 -2.32 35.85
CA LEU A 128 14.66 -2.35 35.02
C LEU A 128 14.66 -3.53 34.05
N LEU A 129 14.28 -4.73 34.51
CA LEU A 129 14.17 -5.89 33.63
C LEU A 129 13.09 -5.72 32.56
N THR A 130 11.93 -5.17 32.91
CA THR A 130 10.89 -4.84 31.92
C THR A 130 11.40 -3.87 30.88
N ALA A 131 12.13 -2.82 31.28
CA ALA A 131 12.74 -1.86 30.35
C ALA A 131 13.75 -2.54 29.42
N LEU A 132 14.61 -3.43 29.92
CA LEU A 132 15.56 -4.19 29.11
C LEU A 132 14.86 -5.14 28.12
N ILE A 133 13.76 -5.79 28.53
CA ILE A 133 12.96 -6.64 27.65
C ILE A 133 12.30 -5.79 26.56
N PHE A 134 11.72 -4.63 26.87
CA PHE A 134 11.17 -3.71 25.86
C PHE A 134 12.23 -3.13 24.93
N LEU A 135 13.42 -2.85 25.46
CA LEU A 135 14.54 -2.30 24.69
C LEU A 135 14.94 -3.24 23.55
N PHE A 136 14.97 -4.55 23.81
CA PHE A 136 15.45 -5.57 22.88
C PHE A 136 14.38 -6.54 22.35
N SER A 137 13.12 -6.44 22.75
CA SER A 137 12.02 -7.25 22.20
C SER A 137 12.00 -7.08 20.68
N PRO A 138 12.14 -8.16 19.88
CA PRO A 138 12.23 -8.06 18.43
C PRO A 138 10.99 -7.40 17.82
N SER A 139 9.78 -7.78 18.27
CA SER A 139 8.54 -7.19 17.73
C SER A 139 8.40 -5.71 18.10
N ILE A 140 8.69 -5.32 19.35
CA ILE A 140 8.54 -3.94 19.82
C ILE A 140 9.59 -3.02 19.17
N LEU A 141 10.86 -3.44 19.13
CA LEU A 141 11.92 -2.65 18.50
C LEU A 141 11.63 -2.49 17.00
N PHE A 142 11.35 -3.57 16.28
CA PHE A 142 11.08 -3.54 14.85
C PHE A 142 9.91 -2.61 14.50
N HIS A 143 8.76 -2.76 15.16
CA HIS A 143 7.58 -1.92 14.89
C HIS A 143 7.67 -0.50 15.45
N SER A 144 8.61 -0.20 16.35
CA SER A 144 8.88 1.18 16.76
C SER A 144 9.65 2.00 15.71
N ARG A 145 10.20 1.36 14.68
CA ARG A 145 10.95 2.00 13.60
C ARG A 145 10.16 2.01 12.27
N TYR A 146 8.84 1.91 12.39
CA TYR A 146 7.92 1.70 11.28
C TYR A 146 6.66 2.54 11.52
N ILE A 147 6.18 3.27 10.51
CA ILE A 147 5.00 4.14 10.65
C ILE A 147 3.71 3.31 10.76
N ARG A 148 3.38 2.90 11.99
CA ARG A 148 2.16 2.13 12.27
C ARG A 148 1.59 2.48 13.63
N ASN A 149 0.26 2.35 13.72
CA ASN A 149 -0.49 2.73 14.92
C ASN A 149 -0.15 1.92 16.17
N ASP A 150 0.29 0.67 16.02
CA ASP A 150 0.46 -0.27 17.14
C ASP A 150 1.46 0.21 18.21
N ILE A 151 2.54 0.93 17.84
CA ILE A 151 3.49 1.44 18.85
C ILE A 151 2.90 2.57 19.70
N TYR A 152 2.01 3.39 19.14
CA TYR A 152 1.30 4.43 19.89
C TYR A 152 0.36 3.81 20.91
N ILE A 153 -0.35 2.74 20.52
CA ILE A 153 -1.22 1.99 21.42
C ILE A 153 -0.42 1.39 22.58
N LEU A 154 0.75 0.80 22.32
CA LEU A 154 1.63 0.28 23.36
C LEU A 154 1.98 1.38 24.37
N PHE A 155 2.42 2.54 23.88
CA PHE A 155 2.77 3.68 24.72
C PHE A 155 1.56 4.17 25.53
N PHE A 156 0.44 4.46 24.89
CA PHE A 156 -0.76 4.94 25.57
C PHE A 156 -1.32 3.93 26.56
N SER A 157 -1.26 2.63 26.26
CA SER A 157 -1.67 1.56 27.19
C SER A 157 -0.83 1.56 28.46
N MET A 158 0.51 1.72 28.36
CA MET A 158 1.38 1.84 29.54
C MET A 158 0.95 3.02 30.43
N ILE A 159 0.76 4.19 29.81
CA ILE A 159 0.44 5.42 30.54
C ILE A 159 -0.98 5.36 31.12
N TRP A 160 -1.94 4.80 30.38
CA TRP A 160 -3.31 4.57 30.82
C TRP A 160 -3.36 3.66 32.03
N ILE A 161 -2.72 2.49 31.96
CA ILE A 161 -2.65 1.54 33.09
C ILE A 161 -2.05 2.21 34.31
N TYR A 162 -0.95 2.97 34.14
CA TYR A 162 -0.33 3.67 35.26
C TYR A 162 -1.31 4.61 35.95
N PHE A 163 -1.95 5.54 35.22
CA PHE A 163 -2.86 6.50 35.85
C PHE A 163 -4.11 5.85 36.44
N MET A 164 -4.63 4.82 35.78
CA MET A 164 -5.74 4.01 36.27
C MET A 164 -5.40 3.42 37.65
N PHE A 165 -4.26 2.74 37.80
CA PHE A 165 -3.85 2.16 39.08
C PHE A 165 -3.43 3.22 40.12
N ARG A 166 -2.93 4.39 39.72
CA ARG A 166 -2.70 5.52 40.63
C ARG A 166 -4.00 6.09 41.20
N TYR A 167 -5.09 6.06 40.43
CA TYR A 167 -6.42 6.39 40.98
C TYR A 167 -6.90 5.33 41.96
N VAL A 168 -6.76 4.03 41.64
CA VAL A 168 -7.13 2.94 42.57
C VAL A 168 -6.41 3.10 43.92
N GLU A 169 -5.15 3.53 43.89
CA GLU A 169 -4.29 3.71 45.06
C GLU A 169 -4.58 5.00 45.86
N ASP A 170 -4.63 6.16 45.20
CA ASP A 170 -4.72 7.46 45.88
C ASP A 170 -6.14 8.05 45.94
N ARG A 171 -7.06 7.55 45.10
CA ARG A 171 -8.40 8.13 44.83
C ARG A 171 -8.40 9.63 44.51
N LYS A 172 -7.34 10.15 43.88
CA LYS A 172 -7.23 11.57 43.49
C LYS A 172 -7.77 11.80 42.08
N LEU A 173 -8.71 12.74 41.94
CA LEU A 173 -9.37 13.07 40.68
C LEU A 173 -8.41 13.41 39.52
N LYS A 174 -7.25 14.03 39.79
CA LYS A 174 -6.24 14.35 38.75
C LYS A 174 -5.84 13.12 37.92
N TRP A 175 -5.80 11.94 38.54
CA TRP A 175 -5.45 10.70 37.86
C TRP A 175 -6.53 10.28 36.85
N LEU A 176 -7.80 10.63 37.09
CA LEU A 176 -8.88 10.38 36.14
C LEU A 176 -8.77 11.26 34.90
N TYR A 177 -8.45 12.55 35.06
CA TYR A 177 -8.23 13.44 33.91
C TYR A 177 -7.12 12.91 33.00
N TYR A 178 -5.99 12.46 33.57
CA TYR A 178 -4.92 11.85 32.79
C TYR A 178 -5.32 10.50 32.18
N THR A 179 -6.05 9.66 32.92
CA THR A 179 -6.58 8.38 32.42
C THR A 179 -7.45 8.61 31.18
N VAL A 180 -8.38 9.55 31.26
CA VAL A 180 -9.33 9.86 30.18
C VAL A 180 -8.64 10.50 28.97
N THR A 181 -7.70 11.42 29.20
CA THR A 181 -6.94 12.06 28.12
C THR A 181 -6.15 11.02 27.31
N VAL A 182 -5.42 10.13 27.99
CA VAL A 182 -4.60 9.12 27.34
C VAL A 182 -5.45 8.03 26.70
N MET A 183 -6.59 7.70 27.33
CA MET A 183 -7.57 6.80 26.74
C MET A 183 -8.11 7.36 25.43
N ALA A 184 -8.53 8.63 25.37
CA ALA A 184 -9.01 9.26 24.14
C ALA A 184 -7.93 9.25 23.03
N LEU A 185 -6.68 9.61 23.36
CA LEU A 185 -5.57 9.53 22.39
C LEU A 185 -5.32 8.10 21.88
N GLY A 186 -5.51 7.08 22.73
CA GLY A 186 -5.40 5.69 22.34
C GLY A 186 -6.53 5.23 21.41
N PHE A 187 -7.77 5.66 21.65
CA PHE A 187 -8.92 5.36 20.79
C PHE A 187 -8.81 6.08 19.45
N ALA A 188 -8.32 7.32 19.44
CA ALA A 188 -7.95 8.05 18.23
C ALA A 188 -6.73 7.48 17.49
N ALA A 189 -6.01 6.49 18.04
CA ALA A 189 -4.89 5.83 17.36
C ALA A 189 -5.32 4.58 16.58
N LYS A 190 -6.13 3.69 17.17
CA LYS A 190 -6.59 2.47 16.49
C LYS A 190 -7.69 1.76 17.27
N GLU A 191 -8.49 0.99 16.55
CA GLU A 191 -9.61 0.19 17.05
C GLU A 191 -9.18 -0.94 18.00
N ASN A 192 -7.94 -1.42 17.92
CA ASN A 192 -7.42 -2.40 18.89
C ASN A 192 -7.51 -1.91 20.34
N GLN A 193 -7.63 -0.60 20.56
CA GLN A 193 -7.83 -0.03 21.88
C GLN A 193 -9.16 -0.44 22.52
N PHE A 194 -10.21 -0.75 21.74
CA PHE A 194 -11.45 -1.33 22.26
C PHE A 194 -11.19 -2.66 22.99
N MET A 195 -10.29 -3.47 22.46
CA MET A 195 -9.97 -4.78 23.03
C MET A 195 -9.15 -4.63 24.31
N SER A 196 -8.12 -3.77 24.32
CA SER A 196 -7.38 -3.39 25.52
C SER A 196 -8.31 -2.84 26.61
N GLY A 197 -9.22 -1.93 26.25
CA GLY A 197 -10.21 -1.36 27.16
C GLY A 197 -11.15 -2.42 27.76
N THR A 198 -11.57 -3.39 26.95
CA THR A 198 -12.38 -4.53 27.43
C THR A 198 -11.60 -5.39 28.43
N ILE A 199 -10.35 -5.76 28.11
CA ILE A 199 -9.49 -6.54 29.01
C ILE A 199 -9.30 -5.81 30.34
N PHE A 200 -9.03 -4.51 30.30
CA PHE A 200 -8.82 -3.71 31.50
C PHE A 200 -10.10 -3.54 32.31
N GLY A 201 -11.21 -3.21 31.65
CA GLY A 201 -12.53 -3.04 32.27
C GLY A 201 -13.02 -4.31 32.95
N VAL A 202 -12.94 -5.47 32.29
CA VAL A 202 -13.36 -6.76 32.86
C VAL A 202 -12.53 -7.11 34.10
N PHE A 203 -11.23 -6.82 34.09
CA PHE A 203 -10.42 -6.99 35.30
C PHE A 203 -10.89 -6.10 36.45
N MET A 204 -11.17 -4.82 36.18
CA MET A 204 -11.64 -3.87 37.21
C MET A 204 -12.98 -4.31 37.80
N VAL A 205 -13.92 -4.75 36.96
CA VAL A 205 -15.20 -5.33 37.40
C VAL A 205 -14.96 -6.58 38.25
N GLY A 206 -14.15 -7.53 37.77
CA GLY A 206 -13.85 -8.77 38.49
C GLY A 206 -13.19 -8.52 39.85
N ALA A 207 -12.25 -7.58 39.92
CA ALA A 207 -11.60 -7.18 41.16
C ALA A 207 -12.59 -6.54 42.15
N ALA A 208 -13.49 -5.67 41.68
CA ALA A 208 -14.54 -5.06 42.50
C ALA A 208 -15.53 -6.11 43.04
N LEU A 209 -16.06 -6.97 42.17
CA LEU A 209 -17.00 -8.03 42.54
C LEU A 209 -16.38 -9.02 43.52
N TRP A 210 -15.12 -9.41 43.31
CA TRP A 210 -14.42 -10.31 44.23
C TRP A 210 -14.28 -9.70 45.63
N ARG A 211 -13.98 -8.41 45.73
CA ARG A 211 -13.85 -7.71 47.02
C ARG A 211 -15.20 -7.57 47.72
N TRP A 212 -16.25 -7.32 46.95
CA TRP A 212 -17.62 -7.29 47.46
C TRP A 212 -18.08 -8.66 47.96
N TRP A 213 -17.90 -9.71 47.15
CA TRP A 213 -18.22 -11.10 47.54
C TRP A 213 -17.48 -11.50 48.81
N THR A 214 -16.17 -11.20 48.90
CA THR A 214 -15.35 -11.55 50.07
C THR A 214 -15.59 -10.65 51.30
N GLY A 215 -16.58 -9.74 51.24
CA GLY A 215 -16.95 -8.85 52.35
C GLY A 215 -15.90 -7.81 52.70
N LYS A 216 -14.89 -7.61 51.84
CA LYS A 216 -13.77 -6.68 52.10
C LYS A 216 -14.14 -5.22 51.88
N GLU A 217 -15.10 -4.95 51.01
CA GLU A 217 -15.51 -3.60 50.62
C GLU A 217 -16.91 -3.62 49.99
N GLN A 218 -17.73 -2.58 50.19
CA GLN A 218 -18.99 -2.44 49.48
C GLN A 218 -18.75 -2.05 48.03
N LEU A 219 -19.60 -2.51 47.10
CA LEU A 219 -19.39 -2.29 45.66
C LEU A 219 -19.33 -0.81 45.30
N ARG A 220 -20.26 -0.01 45.84
CA ARG A 220 -20.27 1.44 45.65
C ARG A 220 -19.01 2.09 46.21
N ASP A 221 -18.50 1.60 47.34
CA ASP A 221 -17.33 2.18 48.02
C ASP A 221 -16.00 1.83 47.33
N SER A 222 -16.01 0.99 46.28
CA SER A 222 -14.81 0.48 45.61
C SER A 222 -14.27 1.36 44.48
N SER A 223 -12.98 1.71 44.56
CA SER A 223 -12.27 2.44 43.49
C SER A 223 -12.14 1.63 42.21
N PHE A 224 -12.10 0.30 42.29
CA PHE A 224 -12.13 -0.59 41.13
C PHE A 224 -13.46 -0.47 40.38
N ALA A 225 -14.58 -0.43 41.12
CA ALA A 225 -15.91 -0.29 40.53
C ALA A 225 -16.10 1.10 39.90
N ASP A 226 -15.62 2.17 40.55
CA ASP A 226 -15.66 3.52 40.01
C ASP A 226 -14.93 3.64 38.67
N ILE A 227 -13.72 3.07 38.56
CA ILE A 227 -13.00 3.04 37.28
C ILE A 227 -13.76 2.21 36.25
N ALA A 228 -14.23 1.02 36.61
CA ALA A 228 -14.95 0.16 35.66
C ALA A 228 -16.18 0.87 35.06
N MET A 229 -16.96 1.57 35.90
CA MET A 229 -18.12 2.34 35.47
C MET A 229 -17.75 3.56 34.64
N LEU A 230 -16.64 4.24 34.97
CA LEU A 230 -16.11 5.33 34.15
C LEU A 230 -15.72 4.82 32.75
N LEU A 231 -14.95 3.74 32.66
CA LEU A 231 -14.52 3.18 31.37
C LEU A 231 -15.71 2.75 30.51
N LEU A 232 -16.68 2.05 31.10
CA LEU A 232 -17.89 1.61 30.40
C LEU A 232 -18.69 2.79 29.83
N THR A 233 -18.92 3.82 30.65
CA THR A 233 -19.76 4.97 30.25
C THR A 233 -19.08 5.85 29.20
N LEU A 234 -17.76 6.02 29.23
CA LEU A 234 -17.05 6.80 28.21
C LEU A 234 -17.10 6.16 26.81
N VAL A 235 -16.99 4.82 26.73
CA VAL A 235 -16.92 4.07 25.47
C VAL A 235 -18.29 3.78 24.88
N LEU A 236 -19.37 3.79 25.68
CA LEU A 236 -20.69 3.35 25.24
C LEU A 236 -21.17 3.95 23.91
N PRO A 237 -20.95 5.24 23.58
CA PRO A 237 -21.35 5.78 22.28
C PRO A 237 -20.63 5.14 21.08
N PHE A 238 -19.39 4.66 21.23
CA PHE A 238 -18.67 3.92 20.19
C PHE A 238 -19.27 2.52 19.92
N VAL A 239 -20.18 2.03 20.76
CA VAL A 239 -20.81 0.71 20.61
C VAL A 239 -22.02 0.76 19.65
N ALA A 240 -22.38 1.95 19.13
CA ALA A 240 -23.46 2.14 18.17
C ALA A 240 -23.44 1.16 16.96
N PRO A 241 -22.28 0.76 16.39
CA PRO A 241 -22.24 -0.24 15.32
C PRO A 241 -22.84 -1.61 15.67
N LEU A 242 -22.82 -2.02 16.95
CA LEU A 242 -23.53 -3.23 17.37
C LEU A 242 -25.05 -3.08 17.23
N GLY A 243 -25.58 -1.87 17.40
CA GLY A 243 -26.98 -1.55 17.12
C GLY A 243 -27.31 -1.68 15.64
N HIS A 244 -26.41 -1.25 14.75
CA HIS A 244 -26.54 -1.49 13.30
C HIS A 244 -26.62 -2.99 13.00
N LEU A 245 -25.70 -3.78 13.56
CA LEU A 245 -25.68 -5.24 13.38
C LEU A 245 -26.98 -5.91 13.86
N ILE A 246 -27.49 -5.53 15.03
CA ILE A 246 -28.75 -6.08 15.60
C ILE A 246 -29.96 -5.73 14.72
N LEU A 247 -29.97 -4.53 14.13
CA LEU A 247 -31.06 -4.03 13.29
C LEU A 247 -30.92 -4.40 11.81
N GLY A 248 -29.83 -5.08 11.42
CA GLY A 248 -29.53 -5.43 10.04
C GLY A 248 -29.19 -4.24 9.14
N TRP A 249 -28.69 -3.15 9.72
CA TRP A 249 -28.24 -1.97 8.99
C TRP A 249 -26.74 -2.05 8.70
N ASP A 250 -26.31 -1.51 7.56
CA ASP A 250 -24.89 -1.37 7.27
C ASP A 250 -24.29 -0.26 8.15
N ALA A 251 -23.22 -0.57 8.87
CA ALA A 251 -22.51 0.37 9.73
C ALA A 251 -21.53 1.25 8.95
N LEU A 252 -21.23 0.92 7.69
CA LEU A 252 -20.30 1.61 6.79
C LEU A 252 -20.98 2.49 5.74
N ALA A 253 -22.31 2.54 5.74
CA ALA A 253 -23.09 3.38 4.83
C ALA A 253 -23.17 4.83 5.34
N TYR A 254 -22.49 5.76 4.67
CA TYR A 254 -22.52 7.20 4.99
C TYR A 254 -23.03 8.09 3.85
N ASN A 255 -23.46 7.49 2.74
CA ASN A 255 -23.71 8.20 1.47
C ASN A 255 -25.10 8.84 1.39
N SER A 256 -25.99 8.57 2.35
CA SER A 256 -27.35 9.09 2.35
C SER A 256 -27.71 9.76 3.68
N THR A 257 -28.57 10.77 3.61
CA THR A 257 -29.10 11.45 4.80
C THR A 257 -29.81 10.47 5.75
N LEU A 258 -30.43 9.42 5.20
CA LEU A 258 -31.10 8.39 6.00
C LEU A 258 -30.11 7.58 6.83
N ASP A 259 -28.98 7.17 6.24
CA ASP A 259 -27.98 6.34 6.94
C ASP A 259 -27.22 7.14 8.00
N LEU A 260 -26.92 8.41 7.72
CA LEU A 260 -26.40 9.35 8.72
C LEU A 260 -27.39 9.54 9.88
N THR A 261 -28.69 9.67 9.59
CA THR A 261 -29.72 9.85 10.62
C THR A 261 -29.87 8.60 11.50
N ARG A 262 -29.86 7.40 10.90
CA ARG A 262 -29.89 6.12 11.64
C ARG A 262 -28.72 6.00 12.61
N SER A 263 -27.51 6.30 12.12
CA SER A 263 -26.28 6.29 12.90
C SER A 263 -26.35 7.28 14.06
N ALA A 264 -26.79 8.51 13.79
CA ALA A 264 -26.94 9.55 14.82
C ALA A 264 -27.93 9.15 15.92
N ILE A 265 -29.06 8.53 15.59
CA ILE A 265 -30.05 8.06 16.57
C ILE A 265 -29.41 7.03 17.52
N LEU A 266 -28.69 6.05 16.99
CA LEU A 266 -28.04 5.02 17.81
C LEU A 266 -26.96 5.60 18.72
N VAL A 267 -26.13 6.53 18.20
CA VAL A 267 -25.12 7.23 19.01
C VAL A 267 -25.77 8.04 20.13
N LEU A 268 -26.86 8.78 19.84
CA LEU A 268 -27.61 9.54 20.85
C LEU A 268 -28.25 8.63 21.91
N LEU A 269 -28.82 7.49 21.51
CA LEU A 269 -29.37 6.50 22.43
C LEU A 269 -28.28 5.92 23.36
N MET A 270 -27.12 5.55 22.81
CA MET A 270 -26.00 5.04 23.62
C MET A 270 -25.42 6.13 24.53
N THR A 271 -25.38 7.38 24.09
CA THR A 271 -24.96 8.52 24.91
C THR A 271 -25.95 8.77 26.06
N GLY A 272 -27.26 8.70 25.79
CA GLY A 272 -28.31 8.82 26.81
C GLY A 272 -28.25 7.68 27.82
N LEU A 273 -28.04 6.44 27.36
CA LEU A 273 -27.84 5.28 28.24
C LEU A 273 -26.58 5.44 29.11
N SER A 274 -25.49 5.95 28.55
CA SER A 274 -24.26 6.25 29.29
C SER A 274 -24.52 7.25 30.41
N ALA A 275 -25.21 8.35 30.11
CA ALA A 275 -25.59 9.35 31.10
C ALA A 275 -26.52 8.78 32.19
N ALA A 276 -27.48 7.92 31.83
CA ALA A 276 -28.38 7.28 32.81
C ALA A 276 -27.61 6.34 33.76
N ILE A 277 -26.70 5.51 33.23
CA ILE A 277 -25.84 4.63 34.03
C ILE A 277 -24.92 5.46 34.94
N ALA A 278 -24.31 6.51 34.40
CA ALA A 278 -23.45 7.41 35.15
C ALA A 278 -24.21 8.16 36.25
N PHE A 279 -25.45 8.60 36.00
CA PHE A 279 -26.30 9.23 37.00
C PHE A 279 -26.69 8.24 38.09
N TRP A 280 -27.03 7.00 37.73
CA TRP A 280 -27.37 5.96 38.70
C TRP A 280 -26.18 5.58 39.61
N TRP A 281 -24.96 5.61 39.08
CA TRP A 281 -23.75 5.24 39.82
C TRP A 281 -23.09 6.41 40.56
N PHE A 282 -22.88 7.55 39.89
CA PHE A 282 -22.16 8.74 40.40
C PHE A 282 -23.10 9.88 40.86
N GLY A 283 -24.41 9.70 40.75
CA GLY A 283 -25.41 10.67 41.23
C GLY A 283 -25.49 10.73 42.75
N PRO A 284 -26.23 11.72 43.29
CA PRO A 284 -26.42 11.85 44.73
C PRO A 284 -27.09 10.60 45.29
N ALA A 285 -26.43 9.94 46.24
CA ALA A 285 -26.99 8.77 46.91
C ALA A 285 -28.29 9.16 47.63
N GLN A 286 -29.37 8.37 47.45
CA GLN A 286 -30.50 8.38 48.38
C GLN A 286 -29.95 8.09 49.77
N SER A 287 -30.06 9.08 50.66
CA SER A 287 -29.63 8.99 52.06
C SER A 287 -30.39 7.87 52.77
N ASN A 288 -29.72 6.76 53.07
CA ASN A 288 -30.12 5.96 54.22
C ASN A 288 -29.52 6.62 55.45
N GLU A 289 -30.37 7.32 56.20
CA GLU A 289 -30.10 8.13 57.39
C GLU A 289 -29.44 7.42 58.60
N ASN A 290 -28.99 6.17 58.49
CA ASN A 290 -28.46 5.41 59.65
C ASN A 290 -26.98 5.04 59.55
N ARG A 291 -26.10 6.02 59.27
CA ARG A 291 -24.66 5.90 59.53
C ARG A 291 -24.22 6.90 60.60
N THR A 292 -24.79 6.77 61.80
CA THR A 292 -24.24 7.38 63.02
C THR A 292 -23.13 6.49 63.57
N GLY A 293 -21.90 6.92 63.37
CA GLY A 293 -20.70 6.31 63.95
C GLY A 293 -19.60 7.37 64.04
N SER A 294 -19.58 8.06 65.19
CA SER A 294 -18.59 9.06 65.58
C SER A 294 -17.15 8.68 65.20
N GLY A 295 -16.55 9.49 64.33
CA GLY A 295 -15.13 9.49 64.02
C GLY A 295 -14.75 10.79 63.32
N SER A 296 -14.49 11.84 64.11
CA SER A 296 -13.92 13.10 63.63
C SER A 296 -12.49 12.85 63.11
N GLY A 297 -12.31 13.01 61.80
CA GLY A 297 -11.00 13.05 61.14
C GLY A 297 -11.17 13.50 59.69
N ASN A 298 -10.53 14.62 59.32
CA ASN A 298 -10.55 15.23 58.01
C ASN A 298 -10.29 14.22 56.88
N GLY A 299 -11.29 13.99 56.02
CA GLY A 299 -11.16 13.10 54.87
C GLY A 299 -12.50 12.78 54.22
N GLN A 300 -13.24 13.78 53.76
CA GLN A 300 -14.27 13.55 52.74
C GLN A 300 -13.58 12.94 51.52
N GLU A 301 -13.57 11.61 51.42
CA GLU A 301 -13.03 10.86 50.30
C GLU A 301 -13.71 11.33 49.01
N ARG A 302 -12.96 12.04 48.16
CA ARG A 302 -13.45 12.64 46.91
C ARG A 302 -13.78 11.56 45.87
N ARG A 303 -14.97 10.97 45.99
CA ARG A 303 -15.59 10.11 44.98
C ARG A 303 -15.85 10.86 43.67
N ILE A 304 -15.95 10.10 42.57
CA ILE A 304 -16.44 10.62 41.29
C ILE A 304 -17.89 11.05 41.47
N THR A 305 -18.17 12.33 41.24
CA THR A 305 -19.54 12.85 41.18
C THR A 305 -20.03 12.88 39.73
N PHE A 306 -21.35 12.93 39.53
CA PHE A 306 -21.92 13.09 38.19
C PHE A 306 -21.36 14.31 37.44
N ALA A 307 -21.12 15.43 38.13
CA ALA A 307 -20.49 16.61 37.53
C ALA A 307 -19.03 16.37 37.10
N THR A 308 -18.28 15.60 37.89
CA THR A 308 -16.91 15.20 37.53
C THR A 308 -16.93 14.26 36.32
N TRP A 309 -17.84 13.28 36.32
CA TRP A 309 -18.05 12.39 35.19
C TRP A 309 -18.41 13.16 33.92
N ALA A 310 -19.32 14.13 33.98
CA ALA A 310 -19.71 14.94 32.82
C ALA A 310 -18.51 15.75 32.26
N THR A 311 -17.65 16.26 33.15
CA THR A 311 -16.40 16.93 32.74
C THR A 311 -15.46 15.97 32.03
N LEU A 312 -15.30 14.74 32.56
CA LEU A 312 -14.47 13.71 31.96
C LEU A 312 -15.03 13.21 30.62
N MET A 313 -16.34 13.04 30.51
CA MET A 313 -17.04 12.72 29.27
C MET A 313 -16.83 13.80 28.21
N GLY A 314 -16.98 15.07 28.60
CA GLY A 314 -16.70 16.22 27.73
C GLY A 314 -15.24 16.27 27.27
N LEU A 315 -14.28 16.02 28.17
CA LEU A 315 -12.86 15.97 27.83
C LEU A 315 -12.54 14.84 26.84
N PHE A 316 -13.06 13.63 27.09
CA PHE A 316 -12.86 12.48 26.22
C PHE A 316 -13.35 12.78 24.80
N TRP A 317 -14.62 13.16 24.68
CA TRP A 317 -15.24 13.41 23.38
C TRP A 317 -14.72 14.68 22.70
N ALA A 318 -14.27 15.70 23.45
CA ALA A 318 -13.62 16.86 22.84
C ALA A 318 -12.35 16.44 22.07
N ILE A 319 -11.53 15.55 22.64
CA ILE A 319 -10.32 15.05 21.96
C ILE A 319 -10.70 14.23 20.73
N GLU A 320 -11.66 13.31 20.87
CA GLU A 320 -12.11 12.46 19.75
C GLU A 320 -12.69 13.31 18.61
N ILE A 321 -13.61 14.21 18.91
CA ILE A 321 -14.25 15.09 17.94
C ILE A 321 -13.18 15.94 17.23
N LEU A 322 -12.24 16.55 17.97
CA LEU A 322 -11.19 17.36 17.35
C LEU A 322 -10.31 16.57 16.40
N LEU A 323 -9.87 15.36 16.77
CA LEU A 323 -8.98 14.57 15.93
C LEU A 323 -9.68 13.95 14.73
N PHE A 324 -10.86 13.35 14.91
CA PHE A 324 -11.61 12.69 13.84
C PHE A 324 -12.21 13.68 12.82
N THR A 325 -12.52 14.91 13.24
CA THR A 325 -12.99 15.96 12.32
C THR A 325 -11.88 16.80 11.71
N THR A 326 -10.61 16.47 12.00
CA THR A 326 -9.43 17.25 11.60
C THR A 326 -9.61 18.72 11.99
N PHE A 327 -9.86 18.95 13.28
CA PHE A 327 -10.15 20.26 13.89
C PHE A 327 -11.31 21.00 13.19
N PHE A 328 -12.43 20.29 13.00
CA PHE A 328 -13.67 20.76 12.37
C PHE A 328 -13.59 21.11 10.88
N THR A 329 -12.54 20.69 10.17
CA THR A 329 -12.48 20.82 8.70
C THR A 329 -13.37 19.82 7.99
N ASN A 330 -13.64 18.65 8.59
CA ASN A 330 -14.63 17.67 8.12
C ASN A 330 -15.51 17.15 9.26
N PRO A 331 -16.51 17.93 9.72
CA PRO A 331 -17.26 17.61 10.92
C PRO A 331 -18.26 16.46 10.74
N VAL A 332 -18.94 16.36 9.61
CA VAL A 332 -20.00 15.36 9.41
C VAL A 332 -19.40 13.99 9.11
N ASP A 333 -18.59 13.89 8.06
CA ASP A 333 -18.03 12.60 7.65
C ASP A 333 -16.98 12.10 8.65
N GLY A 334 -16.20 13.01 9.24
CA GLY A 334 -15.22 12.68 10.27
C GLY A 334 -15.88 12.05 11.50
N LEU A 335 -17.02 12.57 11.97
CA LEU A 335 -17.75 11.96 13.08
C LEU A 335 -18.43 10.64 12.70
N ALA A 336 -19.03 10.56 11.51
CA ALA A 336 -19.69 9.33 11.05
C ALA A 336 -18.68 8.18 10.93
N THR A 337 -17.57 8.43 10.22
CA THR A 337 -16.49 7.46 10.04
C THR A 337 -15.72 7.19 11.33
N GLY A 338 -15.57 8.17 12.21
CA GLY A 338 -14.84 8.01 13.47
C GLY A 338 -15.61 7.27 14.55
N VAL A 339 -16.85 7.68 14.82
CA VAL A 339 -17.66 7.13 15.93
C VAL A 339 -18.32 5.80 15.56
N VAL A 340 -18.85 5.69 14.35
CA VAL A 340 -19.55 4.49 13.87
C VAL A 340 -18.63 3.67 12.96
N GLY A 341 -17.91 4.32 12.04
CA GLY A 341 -17.11 3.61 11.05
C GLY A 341 -15.88 2.90 11.55
N SER A 342 -15.19 3.40 12.57
CA SER A 342 -13.99 2.75 13.12
C SER A 342 -14.31 1.34 13.61
N LEU A 343 -15.22 1.20 14.59
CA LEU A 343 -15.63 -0.11 15.10
C LEU A 343 -16.43 -0.91 14.07
N GLY A 344 -17.25 -0.27 13.24
CA GLY A 344 -17.99 -0.95 12.16
C GLY A 344 -17.06 -1.63 11.15
N TYR A 345 -16.01 -0.93 10.72
CA TYR A 345 -15.01 -1.47 9.80
C TYR A 345 -14.20 -2.58 10.45
N TRP A 346 -13.76 -2.39 11.70
CA TRP A 346 -13.01 -3.40 12.43
C TRP A 346 -13.79 -4.71 12.61
N LEU A 347 -15.11 -4.62 12.88
CA LEU A 347 -15.99 -5.79 12.95
C LEU A 347 -16.10 -6.49 11.59
N ALA A 348 -16.29 -5.74 10.50
CA ALA A 348 -16.34 -6.30 9.15
C ALA A 348 -15.03 -7.00 8.74
N GLN A 349 -13.86 -6.46 9.15
CA GLN A 349 -12.57 -7.09 8.88
C GLN A 349 -12.39 -8.46 9.54
N GLN A 350 -13.10 -8.75 10.64
CA GLN A 350 -13.03 -10.07 11.29
C GLN A 350 -13.63 -11.19 10.41
N GLU A 351 -14.59 -10.86 9.54
CA GLU A 351 -15.21 -11.83 8.61
C GLU A 351 -14.31 -12.17 7.42
N VAL A 352 -13.48 -11.21 6.99
CA VAL A 352 -12.56 -11.37 5.84
C VAL A 352 -11.40 -12.32 6.14
N GLN A 353 -11.02 -12.48 7.42
CA GLN A 353 -9.87 -13.29 7.87
C GLN A 353 -8.57 -12.99 7.09
N ARG A 354 -8.23 -11.69 7.00
CA ARG A 354 -7.09 -11.21 6.20
C ARG A 354 -5.82 -12.02 6.50
N GLY A 355 -5.22 -12.59 5.45
CA GLY A 355 -4.00 -13.42 5.53
C GLY A 355 -4.22 -14.91 5.88
N GLY A 356 -5.44 -15.34 6.24
CA GLY A 356 -5.77 -16.76 6.43
C GLY A 356 -4.91 -17.49 7.46
N GLN A 357 -4.53 -16.82 8.55
CA GLN A 357 -3.54 -17.36 9.49
C GLN A 357 -4.13 -18.46 10.41
N PRO A 358 -3.40 -19.56 10.68
CA PRO A 358 -3.87 -20.64 11.54
C PRO A 358 -4.03 -20.21 13.00
N TRP A 359 -4.75 -20.99 13.80
CA TRP A 359 -4.97 -20.70 15.23
C TRP A 359 -3.68 -20.64 16.07
N TYR A 360 -2.62 -21.36 15.66
CA TYR A 360 -1.31 -21.38 16.33
C TYR A 360 -0.32 -20.32 15.82
N TYR A 361 -0.76 -19.39 14.97
CA TYR A 361 0.10 -18.38 14.32
C TYR A 361 0.93 -17.56 15.33
N TYR A 362 0.29 -17.03 16.39
CA TYR A 362 1.00 -16.25 17.40
C TYR A 362 1.86 -17.10 18.33
N ILE A 363 1.55 -18.39 18.51
CA ILE A 363 2.42 -19.34 19.22
C ILE A 363 3.73 -19.48 18.45
N MET A 364 3.65 -19.72 17.14
CA MET A 364 4.81 -19.80 16.26
C MET A 364 5.64 -18.51 16.30
N GLN A 365 5.01 -17.34 16.10
CA GLN A 365 5.73 -16.07 16.16
C GLN A 365 6.36 -15.80 17.53
N SER A 366 5.64 -16.06 18.62
CA SER A 366 6.18 -15.83 19.97
C SER A 366 7.35 -16.76 20.27
N LEU A 367 7.34 -18.00 19.78
CA LEU A 367 8.49 -18.90 19.91
C LEU A 367 9.69 -18.42 19.08
N LEU A 368 9.47 -17.80 17.91
CA LEU A 368 10.53 -17.31 17.03
C LEU A 368 11.16 -15.98 17.50
N TYR A 369 10.37 -15.09 18.10
CA TYR A 369 10.80 -13.72 18.40
C TYR A 369 10.67 -13.36 19.89
N GLU A 370 9.62 -13.79 20.57
CA GLU A 370 9.26 -13.34 21.93
C GLU A 370 9.37 -14.46 22.98
N PHE A 371 10.29 -15.41 22.78
CA PHE A 371 10.45 -16.56 23.66
C PHE A 371 10.88 -16.16 25.08
N LEU A 372 11.66 -15.08 25.23
CA LEU A 372 12.10 -14.60 26.54
C LEU A 372 10.90 -14.14 27.41
N PRO A 373 10.08 -13.14 27.00
CA PRO A 373 8.91 -12.76 27.77
C PRO A 373 7.90 -13.90 27.91
N LEU A 374 7.76 -14.77 26.90
CA LEU A 374 6.91 -15.96 26.96
C LEU A 374 7.32 -16.89 28.11
N PHE A 375 8.57 -17.37 28.15
CA PHE A 375 9.03 -18.31 29.19
C PHE A 375 9.03 -17.67 30.58
N LEU A 376 9.38 -16.38 30.69
CA LEU A 376 9.33 -15.67 31.97
C LEU A 376 7.91 -15.50 32.49
N SER A 377 6.94 -15.23 31.61
CA SER A 377 5.54 -15.12 31.99
C SER A 377 4.96 -16.46 32.50
N LEU A 378 5.32 -17.58 31.86
CA LEU A 378 4.98 -18.92 32.34
C LEU A 378 5.58 -19.21 33.72
N GLY A 379 6.84 -18.84 33.94
CA GLY A 379 7.47 -18.89 35.26
C GLY A 379 6.74 -18.03 36.30
N GLY A 380 6.35 -16.82 35.90
CA GLY A 380 5.54 -15.89 36.71
C GLY A 380 4.21 -16.49 37.15
N LEU A 381 3.51 -17.21 36.27
CA LEU A 381 2.24 -17.87 36.58
C LEU A 381 2.41 -18.90 37.70
N THR A 382 3.50 -19.68 37.69
CA THR A 382 3.76 -20.67 38.75
C THR A 382 3.94 -20.00 40.13
N LEU A 383 4.66 -18.89 40.19
CA LEU A 383 4.85 -18.12 41.42
C LEU A 383 3.54 -17.46 41.87
N LEU A 384 2.75 -16.94 40.93
CA LEU A 384 1.45 -16.32 41.21
C LEU A 384 0.48 -17.35 41.83
N VAL A 385 0.35 -18.52 41.23
CA VAL A 385 -0.48 -19.63 41.76
C VAL A 385 0.00 -20.03 43.16
N HIS A 386 1.32 -20.12 43.37
CA HIS A 386 1.86 -20.41 44.70
C HIS A 386 1.52 -19.32 45.74
N ARG A 387 1.61 -18.03 45.38
CA ARG A 387 1.24 -16.92 46.28
C ARG A 387 -0.25 -16.86 46.57
N LEU A 388 -1.09 -17.15 45.58
CA LEU A 388 -2.54 -17.25 45.77
C LEU A 388 -2.91 -18.38 46.73
N ARG A 389 -2.24 -19.53 46.66
CA ARG A 389 -2.46 -20.66 47.58
C ARG A 389 -1.95 -20.42 49.00
N THR A 390 -0.83 -19.73 49.14
CA THR A 390 -0.17 -19.53 50.44
C THR A 390 -0.58 -18.24 51.15
N GLY A 391 -1.24 -17.30 50.46
CA GLY A 391 -1.54 -15.96 50.98
C GLY A 391 -0.30 -15.07 51.18
N SER A 392 0.89 -15.54 50.81
CA SER A 392 2.16 -14.85 51.07
C SER A 392 2.44 -13.77 50.01
N TRP A 393 1.83 -12.61 50.21
CA TRP A 393 2.14 -11.38 49.48
C TRP A 393 3.14 -10.57 50.31
N GLY A 394 4.40 -11.02 50.33
CA GLY A 394 5.43 -10.47 51.22
C GLY A 394 5.59 -8.94 51.14
N SER A 395 5.84 -8.31 52.29
CA SER A 395 6.39 -6.96 52.38
C SER A 395 7.78 -6.91 51.72
N PRO A 396 8.20 -5.79 51.11
CA PRO A 396 9.57 -5.68 50.61
C PRO A 396 10.53 -6.01 51.75
N ALA A 397 11.48 -6.93 51.50
CA ALA A 397 12.67 -6.99 52.33
C ALA A 397 13.25 -5.58 52.33
N THR A 398 13.35 -4.98 53.52
CA THR A 398 13.98 -3.68 53.77
C THR A 398 15.32 -3.64 53.04
N GLU A 399 15.40 -2.85 51.97
CA GLU A 399 16.63 -2.63 51.20
C GLU A 399 17.62 -1.69 51.92
N ASP A 400 17.28 -1.12 53.08
CA ASP A 400 18.18 -0.29 53.87
C ASP A 400 18.79 -1.06 55.04
N GLY A 401 19.79 -1.88 54.72
CA GLY A 401 20.82 -2.29 55.66
C GLY A 401 21.93 -1.25 55.73
N ALA A 402 21.65 -0.07 56.28
CA ALA A 402 22.68 0.91 56.67
C ALA A 402 22.21 1.72 57.89
N SER A 403 22.85 1.45 59.03
CA SER A 403 22.90 2.25 60.27
C SER A 403 21.59 2.65 60.93
N SER A 404 21.06 1.78 61.80
CA SER A 404 20.24 2.19 62.95
C SER A 404 21.14 2.55 64.14
N GLU A 405 21.87 3.67 64.03
CA GLU A 405 22.49 4.34 65.18
C GLU A 405 22.44 5.85 64.93
N ALA A 406 21.30 6.47 65.26
CA ALA A 406 21.19 7.89 65.57
C ALA A 406 19.82 8.15 66.22
N GLU A 407 19.73 7.89 67.52
CA GLU A 407 18.72 8.55 68.36
C GLU A 407 19.03 10.05 68.43
N GLY A 408 17.98 10.86 68.28
CA GLY A 408 17.87 12.16 68.93
C GLY A 408 18.34 13.38 68.14
N ARG A 409 17.41 14.04 67.43
CA ARG A 409 17.13 15.48 67.58
C ARG A 409 15.86 15.86 66.82
N GLY A 410 14.95 16.53 67.54
CA GLY A 410 13.60 16.85 67.09
C GLY A 410 13.50 17.93 66.02
N GLY A 411 12.38 17.85 65.30
CA GLY A 411 11.85 18.86 64.39
C GLY A 411 10.50 18.33 63.90
N GLY A 412 9.41 18.88 64.44
CA GLY A 412 8.06 18.43 64.14
C GLY A 412 7.59 18.85 62.74
N ASP A 413 6.58 18.10 62.29
CA ASP A 413 5.62 18.42 61.22
C ASP A 413 5.98 17.98 59.77
N SER A 414 5.86 16.68 59.48
CA SER A 414 5.54 16.14 58.12
C SER A 414 5.14 14.63 58.09
N GLY A 415 4.77 14.02 59.22
CA GLY A 415 4.71 12.56 59.37
C GLY A 415 3.45 11.83 58.89
N LEU A 416 2.45 12.53 58.34
CA LEU A 416 1.14 11.91 58.03
C LEU A 416 0.98 11.45 56.56
N SER A 417 1.74 11.97 55.58
CA SER A 417 1.54 11.59 54.17
C SER A 417 2.34 10.36 53.71
N GLU A 418 3.50 10.08 54.31
CA GLU A 418 4.35 8.93 53.92
C GLU A 418 3.78 7.59 54.38
N SER A 419 3.15 7.54 55.56
CA SER A 419 2.55 6.31 56.12
C SER A 419 1.30 5.87 55.34
N GLU A 420 0.42 6.80 54.97
CA GLU A 420 -0.77 6.53 54.13
C GLU A 420 -0.37 6.05 52.72
N SER A 421 0.65 6.68 52.10
CA SER A 421 1.12 6.30 50.76
C SER A 421 1.69 4.89 50.69
N THR A 422 2.30 4.42 51.80
CA THR A 422 2.90 3.10 51.92
C THR A 422 1.82 2.02 52.11
N GLN A 423 0.77 2.30 52.89
CA GLN A 423 -0.37 1.40 53.05
C GLN A 423 -1.17 1.23 51.75
N GLY A 424 -1.40 2.30 50.98
CA GLY A 424 -2.06 2.22 49.67
C GLY A 424 -1.30 1.34 48.67
N THR A 425 0.03 1.41 48.66
CA THR A 425 0.87 0.58 47.77
C THR A 425 0.80 -0.90 48.10
N LEU A 426 0.81 -1.25 49.40
CA LEU A 426 0.68 -2.63 49.85
C LEU A 426 -0.68 -3.23 49.45
N TYR A 427 -1.73 -2.42 49.44
CA TYR A 427 -3.07 -2.81 49.02
C TYR A 427 -3.18 -3.09 47.51
N VAL A 428 -2.63 -2.22 46.65
CA VAL A 428 -2.79 -2.33 45.19
C VAL A 428 -1.88 -3.39 44.56
N ARG A 429 -0.70 -3.61 45.12
CA ARG A 429 0.34 -4.44 44.51
C ARG A 429 -0.11 -5.87 44.12
N PRO A 430 -0.85 -6.64 44.95
CA PRO A 430 -1.36 -7.95 44.55
C PRO A 430 -2.28 -7.90 43.34
N TYR A 431 -3.17 -6.91 43.28
CA TYR A 431 -4.10 -6.71 42.17
C TYR A 431 -3.38 -6.30 40.89
N PHE A 432 -2.33 -5.48 41.00
CA PHE A 432 -1.52 -5.13 39.84
C PHE A 432 -0.82 -6.36 39.22
N VAL A 433 -0.27 -7.25 40.03
CA VAL A 433 0.35 -8.50 39.53
C VAL A 433 -0.71 -9.44 38.92
N LEU A 434 -1.88 -9.55 39.54
CA LEU A 434 -3.01 -10.31 38.99
C LEU A 434 -3.48 -9.72 37.65
N PHE A 435 -3.51 -8.39 37.55
CA PHE A 435 -3.83 -7.68 36.33
C PHE A 435 -2.83 -7.98 35.20
N LEU A 436 -1.52 -8.01 35.48
CA LEU A 436 -0.53 -8.37 34.45
C LEU A 436 -0.73 -9.78 33.91
N ALA A 437 -1.05 -10.75 34.77
CA ALA A 437 -1.36 -12.12 34.35
C ALA A 437 -2.68 -12.18 33.57
N TRP A 438 -3.72 -11.49 34.04
CA TRP A 438 -5.01 -11.36 33.34
C TRP A 438 -4.84 -10.73 31.96
N TRP A 439 -4.07 -9.65 31.87
CA TRP A 439 -3.80 -8.95 30.62
C TRP A 439 -3.01 -9.82 29.65
N GLY A 440 -2.00 -10.56 30.13
CA GLY A 440 -1.28 -11.53 29.31
C GLY A 440 -2.20 -12.59 28.72
N VAL A 441 -2.99 -13.27 29.55
CA VAL A 441 -3.93 -14.31 29.09
C VAL A 441 -5.03 -13.73 28.20
N GLY A 442 -5.60 -12.58 28.58
CA GLY A 442 -6.62 -11.88 27.82
C GLY A 442 -6.12 -11.47 26.44
N ALA A 443 -4.91 -10.91 26.34
CA ALA A 443 -4.31 -10.58 25.05
C ALA A 443 -4.15 -11.83 24.18
N TRP A 444 -3.61 -12.93 24.71
CA TRP A 444 -3.48 -14.18 23.98
C TRP A 444 -4.82 -14.71 23.46
N LEU A 445 -5.85 -14.75 24.31
CA LEU A 445 -7.18 -15.24 23.93
C LEU A 445 -7.82 -14.33 22.88
N SER A 446 -7.83 -13.02 23.11
CA SER A 446 -8.53 -12.08 22.24
C SER A 446 -7.86 -11.95 20.87
N TYR A 447 -6.53 -11.78 20.81
CA TYR A 447 -5.82 -11.69 19.52
C TYR A 447 -5.80 -13.02 18.76
N SER A 448 -5.75 -14.17 19.44
CA SER A 448 -5.78 -15.48 18.75
C SER A 448 -7.17 -15.85 18.24
N TYR A 449 -8.23 -15.33 18.87
CA TYR A 449 -9.62 -15.52 18.45
C TYR A 449 -10.03 -14.56 17.33
N ALA A 450 -9.49 -13.33 17.31
CA ALA A 450 -9.72 -12.37 16.24
C ALA A 450 -9.45 -13.00 14.85
N GLY A 451 -10.35 -12.74 13.91
CA GLY A 451 -10.25 -13.19 12.52
C GLY A 451 -9.10 -12.49 11.79
N GLU A 452 -8.87 -11.21 12.08
CA GLU A 452 -7.70 -10.48 11.59
C GLU A 452 -6.44 -10.85 12.39
N LYS A 453 -5.51 -11.57 11.75
CA LYS A 453 -4.25 -12.01 12.37
C LYS A 453 -3.05 -11.50 11.60
N MET A 454 -2.25 -10.66 12.25
CA MET A 454 -1.15 -9.94 11.61
C MET A 454 0.10 -9.86 12.49
N PRO A 455 1.32 -9.82 11.92
CA PRO A 455 2.55 -9.90 12.72
C PRO A 455 2.73 -8.77 13.73
N TRP A 456 2.29 -7.55 13.40
CA TRP A 456 2.38 -6.40 14.31
C TRP A 456 1.53 -6.55 15.56
N LEU A 457 0.52 -7.43 15.56
CA LEU A 457 -0.33 -7.67 16.73
C LEU A 457 0.40 -8.46 17.83
N THR A 458 1.53 -9.10 17.50
CA THR A 458 2.41 -9.78 18.47
C THR A 458 2.92 -8.82 19.55
N THR A 459 3.05 -7.52 19.27
CA THR A 459 3.50 -6.52 20.25
C THR A 459 2.53 -6.39 21.44
N HIS A 460 1.22 -6.52 21.21
CA HIS A 460 0.19 -6.43 22.25
C HIS A 460 0.17 -7.66 23.17
N MET A 461 0.70 -8.80 22.72
CA MET A 461 0.95 -9.97 23.57
C MET A 461 2.30 -9.88 24.28
N ALA A 462 3.34 -9.41 23.57
CA ALA A 462 4.68 -9.24 24.12
C ALA A 462 4.69 -8.26 25.30
N GLN A 463 3.91 -7.18 25.22
CA GLN A 463 3.87 -6.12 26.23
C GLN A 463 3.52 -6.62 27.66
N PRO A 464 2.34 -7.24 27.91
CA PRO A 464 2.02 -7.79 29.22
C PRO A 464 2.97 -8.89 29.66
N MET A 465 3.41 -9.76 28.74
CA MET A 465 4.34 -10.85 29.05
C MET A 465 5.68 -10.31 29.56
N ALA A 466 6.21 -9.25 28.95
CA ALA A 466 7.45 -8.60 29.38
C ALA A 466 7.32 -7.90 30.74
N MET A 467 6.19 -7.27 31.03
CA MET A 467 5.94 -6.68 32.36
C MET A 467 5.84 -7.75 33.44
N PHE A 468 5.08 -8.82 33.18
CA PHE A 468 4.89 -9.90 34.13
C PHE A 468 6.17 -10.72 34.34
N GLY A 469 6.89 -11.00 33.25
CA GLY A 469 8.19 -11.65 33.26
C GLY A 469 9.26 -10.82 33.96
N GLY A 470 9.26 -9.49 33.76
CA GLY A 470 10.15 -8.57 34.47
C GLY A 470 9.90 -8.57 35.98
N TRP A 471 8.63 -8.53 36.41
CA TRP A 471 8.28 -8.70 37.83
C TRP A 471 8.83 -10.02 38.40
N TRP A 472 8.58 -11.15 37.72
CA TRP A 472 9.04 -12.46 38.20
C TRP A 472 10.57 -12.58 38.23
N GLY A 473 11.25 -12.16 37.17
CA GLY A 473 12.71 -12.13 37.10
C GLY A 473 13.31 -11.24 38.20
N GLY A 474 12.68 -10.10 38.49
CA GLY A 474 13.07 -9.21 39.58
C GLY A 474 13.00 -9.90 40.95
N GLN A 475 11.97 -10.71 41.19
CA GLN A 475 11.84 -11.52 42.41
C GLN A 475 12.93 -12.59 42.52
N ILE A 476 13.38 -13.18 41.41
CA ILE A 476 14.48 -14.16 41.41
C ILE A 476 15.79 -13.46 41.76
N LEU A 477 16.12 -12.36 41.07
CA LEU A 477 17.35 -11.59 41.27
C LEU A 477 17.49 -11.07 42.69
N GLN A 478 16.43 -10.50 43.26
CA GLN A 478 16.45 -9.97 44.63
C GLN A 478 16.68 -11.05 45.71
N ARG A 479 16.36 -12.31 45.40
CA ARG A 479 16.58 -13.43 46.32
C ARG A 479 18.00 -14.01 46.22
N ILE A 480 18.85 -13.55 45.30
CA ILE A 480 20.24 -14.03 45.21
C ILE A 480 21.06 -13.32 46.30
N ASP A 481 21.66 -14.11 47.19
CA ASP A 481 22.61 -13.61 48.19
C ASP A 481 23.98 -13.44 47.54
N TRP A 482 24.24 -12.24 47.02
CA TRP A 482 25.49 -11.91 46.33
C TRP A 482 26.74 -12.02 47.22
N LYS A 483 26.58 -11.86 48.54
CA LYS A 483 27.68 -12.07 49.48
C LYS A 483 28.06 -13.55 49.53
N LYS A 484 27.06 -14.43 49.69
CA LYS A 484 27.27 -15.87 49.63
C LYS A 484 27.83 -16.34 48.27
N VAL A 485 27.37 -15.77 47.15
CA VAL A 485 27.92 -16.06 45.81
C VAL A 485 29.41 -15.76 45.75
N ARG A 486 29.86 -14.64 46.33
CA ARG A 486 31.27 -14.27 46.38
C ARG A 486 32.06 -15.22 47.29
N ASP A 487 31.55 -15.49 48.49
CA ASP A 487 32.22 -16.30 49.50
C ASP A 487 32.38 -17.77 49.07
N THR A 488 31.39 -18.34 48.39
CA THR A 488 31.44 -19.72 47.88
C THR A 488 32.09 -19.84 46.49
N GLN A 489 32.55 -18.73 45.92
CA GLN A 489 32.99 -18.63 44.52
C GLN A 489 31.92 -19.13 43.52
N GLY A 490 30.65 -19.01 43.88
CA GLY A 490 29.51 -19.45 43.08
C GLY A 490 29.37 -18.70 41.75
N TRP A 491 30.05 -17.57 41.57
CA TRP A 491 30.10 -16.83 40.30
C TRP A 491 30.69 -17.66 39.15
N TRP A 492 31.53 -18.66 39.43
CA TRP A 492 32.00 -19.61 38.40
C TRP A 492 30.85 -20.39 37.76
N LEU A 493 29.73 -20.60 38.46
CA LEU A 493 28.54 -21.25 37.88
C LEU A 493 27.97 -20.44 36.71
N LEU A 494 28.08 -19.11 36.73
CA LEU A 494 27.61 -18.26 35.63
C LEU A 494 28.42 -18.46 34.33
N ALA A 495 29.67 -18.92 34.43
CA ALA A 495 30.52 -19.23 33.28
C ALA A 495 30.51 -20.72 32.91
N LEU A 496 30.48 -21.61 33.90
CA LEU A 496 30.49 -23.06 33.71
C LEU A 496 29.17 -23.60 33.16
N LEU A 497 28.03 -23.02 33.54
CA LEU A 497 26.72 -23.48 33.08
C LEU A 497 26.48 -23.20 31.58
N PRO A 498 26.75 -22.01 31.01
CA PRO A 498 26.70 -21.81 29.56
C PRO A 498 27.67 -22.72 28.81
N ALA A 499 28.90 -22.88 29.32
CA ALA A 499 29.88 -23.77 28.71
C ALA A 499 29.37 -25.22 28.69
N LEU A 500 28.78 -25.70 29.80
CA LEU A 500 28.21 -27.04 29.89
C LEU A 500 27.04 -27.20 28.91
N LEU A 501 26.13 -26.22 28.83
CA LEU A 501 25.01 -26.25 27.89
C LEU A 501 25.49 -26.28 26.43
N PHE A 502 26.49 -25.48 26.09
CA PHE A 502 27.07 -25.44 24.75
C PHE A 502 27.72 -26.78 24.37
N VAL A 503 28.50 -27.37 25.29
CA VAL A 503 29.15 -28.67 25.04
C VAL A 503 28.10 -29.78 24.96
N LEU A 504 27.05 -29.76 25.79
CA LEU A 504 25.92 -30.71 25.71
C LEU A 504 25.18 -30.60 24.38
N ALA A 505 24.93 -29.37 23.90
CA ALA A 505 24.32 -29.15 22.58
C ALA A 505 25.24 -29.66 21.45
N THR A 506 26.55 -29.42 21.56
CA THR A 506 27.55 -29.94 20.61
C THR A 506 27.61 -31.47 20.63
N LEU A 507 27.55 -32.08 21.82
CA LEU A 507 27.52 -33.52 22.00
C LEU A 507 26.29 -34.15 21.34
N ALA A 508 25.11 -33.55 21.57
CA ALA A 508 23.86 -33.99 20.95
C ALA A 508 23.87 -33.84 19.42
N GLY A 509 24.49 -32.78 18.89
CA GLY A 509 24.62 -32.55 17.44
C GLY A 509 25.70 -33.39 16.74
N SER A 510 26.65 -33.96 17.49
CA SER A 510 27.82 -34.64 16.95
C SER A 510 27.78 -36.16 17.04
N ILE A 511 26.65 -36.77 17.43
CA ILE A 511 26.51 -38.22 17.63
C ILE A 511 27.12 -38.99 16.43
N PRO A 512 28.07 -39.93 16.65
CA PRO A 512 28.78 -40.60 15.57
C PRO A 512 27.82 -41.41 14.70
N THR A 513 27.98 -41.28 13.39
CA THR A 513 27.31 -42.12 12.40
C THR A 513 28.35 -43.03 11.79
N GLY A 514 28.08 -44.33 11.63
CA GLY A 514 29.04 -45.35 11.15
C GLY A 514 29.57 -45.19 9.71
N GLY A 515 29.50 -43.99 9.14
CA GLY A 515 30.07 -43.63 7.84
C GLY A 515 31.60 -43.51 7.89
N ARG A 516 32.24 -43.63 6.72
CA ARG A 516 33.71 -43.59 6.55
C ARG A 516 34.20 -42.30 5.86
N ASP A 517 33.33 -41.32 5.67
CA ASP A 517 33.69 -40.03 5.08
C ASP A 517 34.39 -39.11 6.10
N VAL A 518 35.10 -38.09 5.59
CA VAL A 518 35.82 -37.11 6.42
C VAL A 518 34.87 -36.39 7.39
N ASP A 519 33.61 -36.19 6.98
CA ASP A 519 32.58 -35.58 7.81
C ASP A 519 32.12 -36.49 8.96
N ALA A 520 31.97 -37.81 8.77
CA ALA A 520 31.71 -38.75 9.87
C ALA A 520 32.90 -38.83 10.84
N LEU A 521 34.14 -38.78 10.34
CA LEU A 521 35.33 -38.73 11.21
C LEU A 521 35.37 -37.43 12.03
N SER A 522 35.19 -36.28 11.38
CA SER A 522 35.11 -34.96 12.03
C SER A 522 34.03 -34.92 13.11
N ARG A 523 32.84 -35.50 12.85
CA ARG A 523 31.76 -35.63 13.83
C ARG A 523 32.13 -36.53 15.00
N THR A 524 32.73 -37.68 14.73
CA THR A 524 33.16 -38.63 15.77
C THR A 524 34.21 -38.00 16.70
N VAL A 525 35.18 -37.29 16.13
CA VAL A 525 36.19 -36.55 16.91
C VAL A 525 35.53 -35.47 17.77
N ARG A 526 34.62 -34.66 17.19
CA ARG A 526 33.86 -33.65 17.96
C ARG A 526 33.05 -34.27 19.10
N PHE A 527 32.43 -35.43 18.86
CA PHE A 527 31.68 -36.15 19.89
C PHE A 527 32.55 -36.59 21.05
N ILE A 528 33.70 -37.24 20.79
CA ILE A 528 34.60 -37.71 21.85
C ILE A 528 35.12 -36.53 22.67
N LEU A 529 35.55 -35.45 22.02
CA LEU A 529 35.99 -34.24 22.70
C LEU A 529 34.88 -33.60 23.53
N ALA A 530 33.67 -33.48 22.97
CA ALA A 530 32.51 -32.96 23.68
C ALA A 530 32.10 -33.84 24.87
N LEU A 531 32.23 -35.17 24.76
CA LEU A 531 31.91 -36.11 25.83
C LEU A 531 32.88 -35.93 27.01
N GLY A 532 34.19 -35.84 26.71
CA GLY A 532 35.22 -35.57 27.72
C GLY A 532 35.03 -34.21 28.41
N LEU A 533 34.78 -33.14 27.65
CA LEU A 533 34.48 -31.83 28.22
C LEU A 533 33.19 -31.83 29.04
N THR A 534 32.15 -32.55 28.60
CA THR A 534 30.88 -32.66 29.35
C THR A 534 31.12 -33.27 30.72
N GLY A 535 31.91 -34.34 30.80
CA GLY A 535 32.29 -34.96 32.08
C GLY A 535 33.03 -34.01 33.00
N ALA A 536 34.04 -33.30 32.48
CA ALA A 536 34.82 -32.32 33.24
C ALA A 536 33.96 -31.16 33.75
N LEU A 537 33.17 -30.52 32.88
CA LEU A 537 32.30 -29.41 33.24
C LEU A 537 31.19 -29.84 34.21
N SER A 538 30.61 -31.03 34.02
CA SER A 538 29.61 -31.58 34.95
C SER A 538 30.21 -31.81 36.35
N TYR A 539 31.45 -32.30 36.44
CA TYR A 539 32.15 -32.43 37.70
C TYR A 539 32.36 -31.08 38.39
N TYR A 540 32.81 -30.05 37.67
CA TYR A 540 33.00 -28.71 38.24
C TYR A 540 31.68 -28.04 38.65
N VAL A 541 30.61 -28.21 37.87
CA VAL A 541 29.26 -27.73 38.24
C VAL A 541 28.75 -28.46 39.48
N TYR A 542 28.93 -29.78 39.57
CA TYR A 542 28.58 -30.58 40.75
C TYR A 542 29.38 -30.15 41.99
N PHE A 543 30.68 -29.92 41.85
CA PHE A 543 31.54 -29.44 42.93
C PHE A 543 31.12 -28.05 43.42
N ALA A 544 30.86 -27.12 42.49
CA ALA A 544 30.35 -25.78 42.82
C ALA A 544 28.95 -25.82 43.47
N PHE A 545 28.11 -26.79 43.07
CA PHE A 545 26.81 -27.07 43.68
C PHE A 545 26.96 -27.51 45.14
N LEU A 546 27.87 -28.44 45.45
CA LEU A 546 28.12 -28.89 46.82
C LEU A 546 28.57 -27.74 47.74
N ARG A 547 29.38 -26.81 47.22
CA ARG A 547 29.92 -25.68 47.97
C ARG A 547 28.91 -24.54 48.20
N SER A 548 28.06 -24.28 47.21
CA SER A 548 27.10 -23.15 47.21
C SER A 548 25.73 -23.53 47.78
N GLY A 549 25.38 -24.82 47.71
CA GLY A 549 24.08 -25.37 48.07
C GLY A 549 23.06 -25.28 46.92
N TRP A 550 22.03 -26.13 47.00
CA TRP A 550 21.09 -26.34 45.89
C TRP A 550 20.25 -25.10 45.56
N ARG A 551 19.78 -24.34 46.55
CA ARG A 551 18.93 -23.16 46.34
C ARG A 551 19.66 -22.04 45.58
N LEU A 552 20.92 -21.80 45.93
CA LEU A 552 21.73 -20.77 45.28
C LEU A 552 22.08 -21.21 43.85
N THR A 553 22.45 -22.48 43.69
CA THR A 553 22.75 -23.05 42.37
C THR A 553 21.56 -22.93 41.43
N LEU A 554 20.34 -23.31 41.85
CA LEU A 554 19.13 -23.16 41.02
C LEU A 554 18.87 -21.71 40.60
N ARG A 555 19.08 -20.74 41.51
CA ARG A 555 18.89 -19.31 41.19
C ARG A 555 19.93 -18.82 40.18
N LEU A 556 21.18 -19.22 40.33
CA LEU A 556 22.25 -18.89 39.38
C LEU A 556 22.05 -19.60 38.04
N THR A 557 21.53 -20.83 38.02
CA THR A 557 21.12 -21.51 36.78
C THR A 557 19.97 -20.77 36.11
N ALA A 558 18.93 -20.36 36.85
CA ALA A 558 17.85 -19.56 36.29
C ALA A 558 18.35 -18.22 35.72
N LEU A 559 19.26 -17.54 36.42
CA LEU A 559 19.92 -16.33 35.93
C LEU A 559 20.72 -16.59 34.64
N THR A 560 21.47 -17.70 34.60
CA THR A 560 22.24 -18.10 33.42
C THR A 560 21.33 -18.34 32.22
N VAL A 561 20.25 -19.10 32.39
CA VAL A 561 19.26 -19.35 31.33
C VAL A 561 18.63 -18.04 30.87
N PHE A 562 18.25 -17.16 31.79
CA PHE A 562 17.76 -15.82 31.46
C PHE A 562 18.78 -15.03 30.64
N THR A 563 20.05 -15.00 31.03
CA THR A 563 21.11 -14.28 30.30
C THR A 563 21.30 -14.84 28.89
N ILE A 564 21.32 -16.17 28.72
CA ILE A 564 21.44 -16.80 27.39
C ILE A 564 20.25 -16.42 26.51
N LEU A 565 19.02 -16.55 27.04
CA LEU A 565 17.81 -16.18 26.30
C LEU A 565 17.80 -14.70 25.97
N PHE A 566 18.20 -13.83 26.89
CA PHE A 566 18.31 -12.39 26.66
C PHE A 566 19.32 -12.04 25.57
N LEU A 567 20.51 -12.66 25.57
CA LEU A 567 21.50 -12.46 24.51
C LEU A 567 20.99 -12.97 23.15
N LEU A 568 20.25 -14.07 23.12
CA LEU A 568 19.58 -14.54 21.91
C LEU A 568 18.50 -13.57 21.45
N THR A 569 17.70 -13.01 22.37
CA THR A 569 16.71 -11.97 22.06
C THR A 569 17.39 -10.75 21.45
N VAL A 570 18.49 -10.26 22.04
CA VAL A 570 19.28 -9.14 21.49
C VAL A 570 19.79 -9.48 20.08
N ARG A 571 20.35 -10.69 19.87
CA ARG A 571 20.82 -11.13 18.56
C ARG A 571 19.71 -11.15 17.52
N PHE A 572 18.56 -11.76 17.82
CA PHE A 572 17.44 -11.83 16.88
C PHE A 572 16.81 -10.47 16.61
N SER A 573 16.73 -9.62 17.63
CA SER A 573 16.28 -8.24 17.49
C SER A 573 17.21 -7.44 16.57
N TYR A 574 18.53 -7.62 16.71
CA TYR A 574 19.53 -6.99 15.84
C TYR A 574 19.43 -7.50 14.40
N LEU A 575 19.36 -8.82 14.19
CA LEU A 575 19.21 -9.41 12.86
C LEU A 575 17.94 -8.90 12.16
N LEU A 576 16.80 -8.98 12.83
CA LEU A 576 15.53 -8.50 12.29
C LEU A 576 15.55 -7.00 11.99
N THR A 577 16.11 -6.17 12.88
CA THR A 577 15.93 -4.70 12.80
C THR A 577 16.96 -4.01 11.91
N TYR A 578 18.18 -4.55 11.80
CA TYR A 578 19.29 -3.86 11.13
C TYR A 578 19.94 -4.66 10.00
N VAL A 579 19.67 -5.97 9.90
CA VAL A 579 20.27 -6.82 8.85
C VAL A 579 19.22 -7.29 7.85
N ASN A 580 18.09 -7.83 8.35
CA ASN A 580 17.05 -8.46 7.55
C ASN A 580 15.75 -7.63 7.51
N TYR A 581 15.81 -6.33 7.79
CA TYR A 581 14.64 -5.49 8.09
C TYR A 581 13.58 -5.41 6.99
N ASP A 582 13.97 -5.63 5.76
CA ASP A 582 13.10 -5.69 4.59
C ASP A 582 13.14 -7.04 3.89
N MET A 583 13.73 -8.08 4.50
CA MET A 583 13.92 -9.40 3.89
C MET A 583 12.75 -10.36 4.16
N ALA A 584 12.27 -11.05 3.12
CA ALA A 584 11.16 -12.00 3.23
C ALA A 584 11.46 -13.25 4.09
N THR A 585 12.72 -13.47 4.48
CA THR A 585 13.08 -14.56 5.40
C THR A 585 12.61 -14.33 6.83
N GLU A 586 12.21 -13.10 7.18
CA GLU A 586 11.70 -12.75 8.50
C GLU A 586 10.16 -12.77 8.51
N TYR A 587 9.56 -13.64 9.32
CA TYR A 587 8.10 -13.72 9.50
C TYR A 587 7.41 -12.44 10.02
N LEU A 588 8.14 -11.48 10.58
CA LEU A 588 7.59 -10.16 10.95
C LEU A 588 7.54 -9.18 9.76
N VAL A 589 8.21 -9.50 8.66
CA VAL A 589 8.18 -8.76 7.39
C VAL A 589 7.03 -9.29 6.54
N TYR A 590 5.85 -8.67 6.66
CA TYR A 590 4.63 -9.02 5.91
C TYR A 590 4.23 -7.91 4.93
N ALA A 591 4.04 -8.23 3.64
CA ALA A 591 3.67 -7.27 2.59
C ALA A 591 4.59 -6.02 2.52
N HIS A 592 5.90 -6.22 2.74
CA HIS A 592 6.85 -5.11 2.74
C HIS A 592 7.46 -4.89 1.37
N ALA A 593 7.79 -3.62 1.07
CA ALA A 593 8.59 -3.31 -0.08
C ALA A 593 9.94 -4.02 0.01
N SER A 594 10.36 -4.62 -1.10
CA SER A 594 11.65 -5.28 -1.15
C SER A 594 12.79 -4.26 -1.28
N PRO A 595 14.06 -4.65 -0.99
CA PRO A 595 15.24 -3.83 -1.24
C PRO A 595 15.34 -3.32 -2.69
N ASP A 596 14.72 -4.03 -3.63
CA ASP A 596 14.78 -3.71 -5.06
C ASP A 596 14.09 -2.38 -5.38
N VAL A 597 13.10 -1.94 -4.58
CA VAL A 597 12.48 -0.61 -4.75
C VAL A 597 13.50 0.51 -4.58
N LYS A 598 14.33 0.45 -3.52
CA LYS A 598 15.40 1.43 -3.30
C LYS A 598 16.51 1.33 -4.35
N ARG A 599 16.78 0.12 -4.88
CA ARG A 599 17.73 -0.06 -5.99
C ARG A 599 17.22 0.58 -7.27
N ALA A 600 15.96 0.33 -7.65
CA ALA A 600 15.33 0.95 -8.82
C ALA A 600 15.34 2.48 -8.70
N LEU A 601 14.94 3.04 -7.55
CA LEU A 601 14.99 4.50 -7.33
C LEU A 601 16.39 5.09 -7.47
N LYS A 602 17.42 4.39 -6.98
CA LYS A 602 18.81 4.81 -7.13
C LYS A 602 19.27 4.76 -8.59
N GLU A 603 18.82 3.76 -9.35
CA GLU A 603 19.08 3.68 -10.80
C GLU A 603 18.41 4.84 -11.53
N ILE A 604 17.14 5.15 -11.23
CA ILE A 604 16.42 6.32 -11.79
C ILE A 604 17.14 7.62 -11.47
N GLU A 605 17.57 7.82 -10.23
CA GLU A 605 18.32 9.01 -9.79
C GLU A 605 19.64 9.15 -10.57
N THR A 606 20.37 8.05 -10.73
CA THR A 606 21.62 8.01 -11.52
C THR A 606 21.37 8.34 -13.00
N ILE A 607 20.28 7.83 -13.59
CA ILE A 607 19.89 8.13 -14.98
C ILE A 607 19.53 9.61 -15.11
N SER A 608 18.76 10.15 -14.18
CA SER A 608 18.35 11.56 -14.17
C SER A 608 19.57 12.48 -14.13
N GLU A 609 20.48 12.26 -13.17
CA GLU A 609 21.69 13.07 -12.99
C GLU A 609 22.59 13.08 -14.24
N ARG A 610 22.65 11.96 -14.97
CA ARG A 610 23.49 11.84 -16.18
C ARG A 610 22.83 12.38 -17.45
N THR A 611 21.51 12.58 -17.47
CA THR A 611 20.78 12.97 -18.69
C THR A 611 20.22 14.39 -18.62
N VAL A 612 19.40 14.69 -17.61
CA VAL A 612 18.59 15.93 -17.56
C VAL A 612 18.77 16.75 -16.29
N GLY A 613 19.51 16.23 -15.30
CA GLY A 613 19.77 16.89 -14.01
C GLY A 613 19.14 16.14 -12.83
N GLU A 614 19.31 16.68 -11.62
CA GLU A 614 18.89 16.03 -10.39
C GLU A 614 17.35 15.89 -10.35
N ARG A 615 16.86 14.65 -10.52
CA ARG A 615 15.44 14.25 -10.47
C ARG A 615 14.48 14.93 -11.47
N GLU A 616 15.01 15.67 -12.44
CA GLU A 616 14.22 16.29 -13.52
C GLU A 616 13.71 15.29 -14.58
N ILE A 617 14.16 14.03 -14.54
CA ILE A 617 13.67 13.01 -15.47
C ILE A 617 12.18 12.76 -15.29
N GLN A 618 11.47 12.67 -16.41
CA GLN A 618 10.08 12.21 -16.40
C GLN A 618 10.04 10.70 -16.15
N VAL A 619 9.28 10.32 -15.13
CA VAL A 619 9.05 8.91 -14.75
C VAL A 619 7.55 8.68 -14.75
N SER A 620 7.08 7.76 -15.59
CA SER A 620 5.67 7.37 -15.58
C SER A 620 5.45 6.06 -14.81
N TYR A 621 4.30 5.90 -14.16
CA TYR A 621 3.98 4.69 -13.38
C TYR A 621 2.49 4.37 -13.30
N ASP A 622 2.16 3.08 -13.14
CA ASP A 622 0.77 2.57 -13.11
C ASP A 622 0.15 2.43 -11.71
N ASP A 623 -1.11 1.96 -11.68
CA ASP A 623 -1.89 1.66 -10.46
C ASP A 623 -1.29 0.53 -9.62
N ASP A 624 -0.60 -0.42 -10.26
CA ASP A 624 -0.10 -1.66 -9.65
C ASP A 624 1.22 -1.42 -8.88
N VAL A 625 2.05 -0.47 -9.33
CA VAL A 625 3.26 -0.04 -8.59
C VAL A 625 3.02 1.19 -7.70
N ALA A 626 1.84 1.81 -7.76
CA ALA A 626 1.53 3.09 -7.12
C ALA A 626 1.92 3.15 -5.64
N TRP A 627 1.91 2.03 -4.92
CA TRP A 627 2.35 1.94 -3.53
C TRP A 627 3.53 0.96 -3.41
N PRO A 628 4.75 1.44 -3.11
CA PRO A 628 5.09 2.73 -2.50
C PRO A 628 5.50 3.85 -3.47
N MET A 629 5.34 3.68 -4.79
CA MET A 629 5.95 4.60 -5.76
C MET A 629 5.44 6.04 -5.63
N THR A 630 4.16 6.25 -5.34
CA THR A 630 3.54 7.57 -5.10
C THR A 630 4.27 8.37 -4.03
N TRP A 631 4.67 7.72 -2.93
CA TRP A 631 5.49 8.38 -1.91
C TRP A 631 6.80 8.87 -2.52
N TYR A 632 7.51 8.03 -3.27
CA TYR A 632 8.83 8.37 -3.82
C TYR A 632 8.79 9.36 -4.98
N MET A 633 7.74 9.32 -5.81
CA MET A 633 7.56 10.21 -6.96
C MET A 633 7.35 11.68 -6.56
N ARG A 634 7.04 11.96 -5.29
CA ARG A 634 7.01 13.33 -4.74
C ARG A 634 8.29 14.14 -4.97
N PHE A 635 9.42 13.48 -5.21
CA PHE A 635 10.72 14.10 -5.45
C PHE A 635 11.04 14.32 -6.94
N TYR A 636 10.20 13.83 -7.86
CA TYR A 636 10.37 13.97 -9.30
C TYR A 636 9.29 14.93 -9.81
N PRO A 637 9.58 16.20 -10.15
CA PRO A 637 8.56 17.17 -10.54
C PRO A 637 7.78 16.76 -11.80
N ASN A 638 8.42 16.02 -12.70
CA ASN A 638 7.87 15.62 -13.99
C ASN A 638 7.28 14.19 -13.99
N HIS A 639 6.94 13.62 -12.83
CA HIS A 639 6.34 12.28 -12.78
C HIS A 639 4.92 12.26 -13.36
N LEU A 640 4.52 11.13 -13.94
CA LEU A 640 3.18 10.95 -14.51
C LEU A 640 2.54 9.64 -14.04
N TYR A 641 1.42 9.73 -13.33
CA TYR A 641 0.61 8.57 -12.98
C TYR A 641 -0.43 8.29 -14.06
N TYR A 642 -0.40 7.11 -14.69
CA TYR A 642 -1.33 6.76 -15.78
C TYR A 642 -2.38 5.70 -15.41
N GLY A 643 -2.34 5.18 -14.18
CA GLY A 643 -3.31 4.18 -13.72
C GLY A 643 -3.27 2.88 -14.51
N ALA A 644 -4.42 2.23 -14.70
CA ALA A 644 -4.50 0.89 -15.29
C ALA A 644 -4.44 0.84 -16.83
N ASN A 645 -4.53 1.99 -17.51
CA ASN A 645 -4.61 2.08 -18.96
C ASN A 645 -3.49 3.00 -19.48
N PRO A 646 -2.53 2.49 -20.27
CA PRO A 646 -1.44 3.30 -20.79
C PRO A 646 -1.95 4.35 -21.79
N THR A 647 -1.27 5.50 -21.81
CA THR A 647 -1.50 6.58 -22.77
C THR A 647 -0.22 6.85 -23.55
N THR A 648 -0.33 7.35 -24.78
CA THR A 648 0.83 7.67 -25.63
C THR A 648 1.79 8.65 -24.93
N GLU A 649 1.25 9.65 -24.21
CA GLU A 649 2.06 10.58 -23.41
C GLU A 649 2.85 9.85 -22.31
N ALA A 650 2.19 8.97 -21.54
CA ALA A 650 2.86 8.23 -20.46
C ALA A 650 3.92 7.25 -20.97
N MET A 651 3.67 6.64 -22.13
CA MET A 651 4.55 5.67 -22.75
C MET A 651 5.71 6.30 -23.53
N SER A 652 5.73 7.64 -23.64
CA SER A 652 6.86 8.40 -24.16
C SER A 652 7.90 8.78 -23.08
N ALA A 653 7.59 8.52 -21.81
CA ALA A 653 8.47 8.87 -20.70
C ALA A 653 9.82 8.13 -20.81
N PRO A 654 10.96 8.78 -20.52
CA PRO A 654 12.28 8.15 -20.46
C PRO A 654 12.36 6.87 -19.63
N VAL A 655 11.62 6.86 -18.51
CA VAL A 655 11.50 5.73 -17.59
C VAL A 655 10.03 5.45 -17.31
N ILE A 656 9.64 4.18 -17.44
CA ILE A 656 8.26 3.72 -17.21
C ILE A 656 8.29 2.57 -16.20
N LEU A 657 7.52 2.69 -15.13
CA LEU A 657 7.40 1.71 -14.05
C LEU A 657 6.05 1.00 -14.16
N VAL A 658 6.07 -0.29 -14.45
CA VAL A 658 4.87 -1.08 -14.74
C VAL A 658 4.79 -2.23 -13.77
N GLY A 659 3.63 -2.48 -13.19
CA GLY A 659 3.38 -3.65 -12.38
C GLY A 659 2.92 -4.83 -13.24
N LYS A 660 3.07 -6.04 -12.69
CA LYS A 660 2.80 -7.29 -13.42
C LYS A 660 1.40 -7.33 -14.02
N LYS A 661 0.41 -6.70 -13.39
CA LYS A 661 -0.98 -6.65 -13.87
C LYS A 661 -1.13 -5.98 -15.24
N ASN A 662 -0.25 -5.04 -15.58
CA ASN A 662 -0.38 -4.19 -16.77
C ASN A 662 0.70 -4.44 -17.83
N TYR A 663 1.55 -5.48 -17.69
CA TYR A 663 2.61 -5.78 -18.67
C TYR A 663 2.08 -5.92 -20.10
N GLU A 664 1.00 -6.69 -20.29
CA GLU A 664 0.43 -6.94 -21.63
C GLU A 664 -0.17 -5.69 -22.25
N LYS A 665 -0.67 -4.76 -21.43
CA LYS A 665 -1.24 -3.49 -21.89
C LYS A 665 -0.16 -2.50 -22.33
N VAL A 666 0.99 -2.50 -21.65
CA VAL A 666 2.09 -1.57 -21.91
C VAL A 666 3.00 -2.05 -23.05
N GLU A 667 3.21 -3.35 -23.19
CA GLU A 667 4.14 -3.94 -24.17
C GLU A 667 3.96 -3.41 -25.61
N PRO A 668 2.72 -3.22 -26.14
CA PRO A 668 2.53 -2.68 -27.47
C PRO A 668 3.11 -1.27 -27.71
N TYR A 669 3.26 -0.48 -26.65
CA TYR A 669 3.77 0.89 -26.71
C TYR A 669 5.28 0.97 -26.51
N VAL A 670 5.90 0.01 -25.83
CA VAL A 670 7.30 0.11 -25.39
C VAL A 670 8.21 -0.97 -25.96
N GLY A 671 7.66 -2.08 -26.47
CA GLY A 671 8.43 -3.28 -26.84
C GLY A 671 9.50 -3.04 -27.90
N ARG A 672 9.33 -2.02 -28.76
CA ARG A 672 10.34 -1.63 -29.77
C ARG A 672 11.44 -0.76 -29.15
N ASP A 673 11.06 0.33 -28.49
CA ASP A 673 11.97 1.45 -28.20
C ASP A 673 12.59 1.41 -26.79
N TYR A 674 12.15 0.47 -25.94
CA TYR A 674 12.62 0.33 -24.56
C TYR A 674 13.35 -0.99 -24.31
N VAL A 675 14.21 -0.98 -23.29
CA VAL A 675 14.70 -2.18 -22.61
C VAL A 675 14.16 -2.20 -21.18
N HIS A 676 13.97 -3.37 -20.60
CA HIS A 676 13.43 -3.46 -19.24
C HIS A 676 14.25 -4.34 -18.31
N ARG A 677 14.11 -4.05 -17.01
CA ARG A 677 14.62 -4.87 -15.90
C ARG A 677 13.48 -5.23 -14.96
N ASN A 678 13.55 -6.44 -14.41
CA ASN A 678 12.56 -6.94 -13.45
C ASN A 678 13.07 -6.71 -12.02
N TYR A 679 12.21 -6.17 -11.18
CA TYR A 679 12.45 -5.91 -9.76
C TYR A 679 11.31 -6.50 -8.93
N ARG A 680 11.57 -6.76 -7.65
CA ARG A 680 10.54 -7.17 -6.70
C ARG A 680 9.95 -5.93 -6.04
N LEU A 681 8.64 -5.71 -6.19
CA LEU A 681 7.93 -4.61 -5.55
C LEU A 681 7.71 -4.93 -4.07
N VAL A 682 6.94 -5.99 -3.80
CA VAL A 682 6.51 -6.41 -2.46
C VAL A 682 6.75 -7.91 -2.28
N TRP A 683 7.06 -8.33 -1.07
CA TRP A 683 7.17 -9.76 -0.74
C TRP A 683 6.62 -10.11 0.64
N TRP A 684 6.27 -11.39 0.79
CA TRP A 684 5.71 -12.00 2.00
C TRP A 684 6.64 -13.10 2.51
N PRO A 685 6.57 -13.46 3.80
CA PRO A 685 7.39 -14.51 4.33
C PRO A 685 6.92 -15.88 3.85
N GLU A 686 7.76 -16.90 4.06
CA GLU A 686 7.46 -18.26 3.67
C GLU A 686 6.20 -18.77 4.38
N GLU A 687 5.17 -19.20 3.64
CA GLU A 687 3.87 -19.54 4.21
C GLU A 687 3.67 -21.04 4.47
N SER A 688 4.72 -21.86 4.33
CA SER A 688 4.68 -23.32 4.58
C SER A 688 4.23 -23.73 6.00
N TYR A 689 4.19 -22.80 6.95
CA TYR A 689 3.61 -23.06 8.25
C TYR A 689 2.08 -23.24 8.18
N LYS A 690 1.39 -22.66 7.19
CA LYS A 690 -0.08 -22.75 7.04
C LYS A 690 -0.50 -24.18 6.68
N SER A 691 0.12 -24.75 5.65
CA SER A 691 -0.12 -26.13 5.18
C SER A 691 1.17 -26.69 4.59
N ALA A 692 1.31 -28.02 4.64
CA ALA A 692 2.41 -28.74 3.99
C ALA A 692 1.81 -29.96 3.30
N PHE A 693 2.31 -30.31 2.12
CA PHE A 693 1.84 -31.43 1.32
C PHE A 693 2.97 -32.44 1.10
N ASP A 694 2.64 -33.72 0.98
CA ASP A 694 3.59 -34.76 0.54
C ASP A 694 3.78 -34.77 -0.99
N GLU A 695 4.60 -35.70 -1.51
CA GLU A 695 4.92 -35.80 -2.94
C GLU A 695 3.67 -36.17 -3.78
N GLU A 696 2.68 -36.79 -3.15
CA GLU A 696 1.38 -37.15 -3.72
C GLU A 696 0.35 -36.02 -3.63
N GLY A 697 0.71 -34.87 -3.05
CA GLY A 697 -0.15 -33.70 -2.93
C GLY A 697 -1.20 -33.78 -1.80
N VAL A 698 -1.03 -34.70 -0.84
CA VAL A 698 -1.89 -34.86 0.33
C VAL A 698 -1.37 -33.99 1.48
N GLU A 699 -2.28 -33.28 2.17
CA GLU A 699 -1.91 -32.41 3.27
C GLU A 699 -1.39 -33.22 4.48
N ILE A 700 -0.19 -32.87 4.95
CA ILE A 700 0.46 -33.49 6.10
C ILE A 700 -0.16 -32.93 7.39
N PRO A 701 -0.76 -33.77 8.26
CA PRO A 701 -1.36 -33.32 9.51
C PRO A 701 -0.35 -32.58 10.41
N LEU A 702 -0.81 -31.54 11.12
CA LEU A 702 0.03 -30.70 11.99
C LEU A 702 0.88 -31.52 12.98
N PHE A 703 0.31 -32.56 13.59
CA PHE A 703 1.02 -33.41 14.53
C PHE A 703 2.20 -34.14 13.87
N ASP A 704 2.01 -34.68 12.67
CA ASP A 704 3.04 -35.38 11.91
C ASP A 704 4.12 -34.41 11.41
N ARG A 705 3.74 -33.17 11.09
CA ARG A 705 4.73 -32.11 10.80
C ARG A 705 5.63 -31.84 12.01
N ILE A 706 5.05 -31.68 13.20
CA ILE A 706 5.78 -31.42 14.44
C ILE A 706 6.62 -32.64 14.85
N TRP A 707 6.06 -33.83 14.77
CA TRP A 707 6.76 -35.05 15.13
C TRP A 707 7.88 -35.38 14.15
N GLY A 708 7.62 -35.24 12.84
CA GLY A 708 8.61 -35.36 11.78
C GLY A 708 9.73 -34.33 11.94
N ALA A 709 9.40 -33.08 12.25
CA ALA A 709 10.38 -32.04 12.59
C ALA A 709 11.31 -32.38 13.76
N LEU A 710 10.87 -33.21 14.71
CA LEU A 710 11.67 -33.63 15.87
C LEU A 710 12.47 -34.92 15.61
N THR A 711 11.90 -35.84 14.84
CA THR A 711 12.43 -37.19 14.59
C THR A 711 13.31 -37.28 13.34
N ASP A 712 12.93 -36.59 12.26
CA ASP A 712 13.68 -36.51 11.01
C ASP A 712 14.85 -35.52 11.14
N ARG A 713 16.05 -35.98 10.81
CA ARG A 713 17.28 -35.18 10.95
C ARG A 713 17.33 -34.00 9.99
N GLU A 714 16.90 -34.18 8.76
CA GLU A 714 16.97 -33.17 7.70
C GLU A 714 15.95 -32.07 7.94
N ARG A 715 14.69 -32.44 8.22
CA ARG A 715 13.64 -31.47 8.61
C ARG A 715 14.03 -30.69 9.86
N ARG A 716 14.59 -31.36 10.86
CA ARG A 716 15.10 -30.72 12.08
C ARG A 716 16.24 -29.75 11.78
N SER A 717 17.18 -30.14 10.91
CA SER A 717 18.29 -29.28 10.49
C SER A 717 17.78 -28.03 9.77
N GLY A 718 16.82 -28.16 8.86
CA GLY A 718 16.17 -27.04 8.19
C GLY A 718 15.48 -26.09 9.18
N LEU A 719 14.74 -26.62 10.15
CA LEU A 719 14.12 -25.80 11.20
C LEU A 719 15.14 -25.06 12.07
N TRP A 720 16.28 -25.68 12.41
CA TRP A 720 17.35 -24.99 13.12
C TRP A 720 17.98 -23.87 12.29
N GLN A 721 18.11 -24.06 10.98
CA GLN A 721 18.58 -23.01 10.07
C GLN A 721 17.61 -21.83 10.02
N ILE A 722 16.30 -22.09 9.94
CA ILE A 722 15.27 -21.05 9.98
C ILE A 722 15.25 -20.34 11.34
N PHE A 723 15.27 -21.11 12.44
CA PHE A 723 15.17 -20.58 13.81
C PHE A 723 16.38 -19.71 14.18
N PHE A 724 17.61 -20.15 13.90
CA PHE A 724 18.81 -19.41 14.30
C PHE A 724 19.34 -18.44 13.25
N PHE A 725 19.14 -18.73 11.97
CA PHE A 725 19.80 -18.00 10.89
C PHE A 725 18.82 -17.40 9.88
N ARG A 726 17.51 -17.68 10.00
CA ARG A 726 16.49 -17.25 9.02
C ARG A 726 16.86 -17.69 7.60
N ASN A 727 17.56 -18.82 7.51
CA ASN A 727 17.98 -19.39 6.24
C ASN A 727 17.00 -20.49 5.87
N HIS A 728 16.45 -20.41 4.66
CA HIS A 728 15.53 -21.40 4.10
C HIS A 728 16.33 -22.27 3.11
N PRO A 729 16.83 -23.45 3.52
CA PRO A 729 17.80 -24.22 2.73
C PRO A 729 17.28 -24.64 1.35
N ASP A 730 15.97 -24.81 1.22
CA ASP A 730 15.34 -25.31 0.00
C ASP A 730 14.98 -24.21 -1.01
N ARG A 731 15.26 -22.93 -0.71
CA ARG A 731 14.79 -21.79 -1.51
C ARG A 731 15.77 -20.63 -1.57
N THR A 732 15.85 -20.01 -2.74
CA THR A 732 16.61 -18.76 -2.93
C THR A 732 15.68 -17.54 -2.96
N LEU A 733 16.18 -16.36 -2.58
CA LEU A 733 15.40 -15.11 -2.65
C LEU A 733 15.02 -14.72 -4.09
N THR A 734 15.78 -15.17 -5.07
CA THR A 734 15.52 -14.94 -6.51
C THR A 734 14.34 -15.77 -7.01
N GLU A 735 14.03 -16.88 -6.35
CA GLU A 735 12.93 -17.80 -6.70
C GLU A 735 11.80 -17.75 -5.66
N TRP A 736 11.81 -16.72 -4.80
CA TRP A 736 10.81 -16.59 -3.74
C TRP A 736 9.39 -16.51 -4.33
N PRO A 737 8.46 -17.41 -3.96
CA PRO A 737 7.17 -17.53 -4.65
C PRO A 737 6.15 -16.48 -4.21
N HIS A 738 6.24 -16.01 -2.98
CA HIS A 738 5.30 -15.04 -2.42
C HIS A 738 5.84 -13.62 -2.61
N ARG A 739 5.76 -13.14 -3.85
CA ARG A 739 6.18 -11.80 -4.21
C ARG A 739 5.35 -11.20 -5.32
N HIS A 740 5.36 -9.88 -5.36
CA HIS A 740 4.86 -9.07 -6.43
C HIS A 740 6.05 -8.41 -7.14
N ASP A 741 6.14 -8.58 -8.46
CA ASP A 741 7.20 -8.03 -9.28
C ASP A 741 6.72 -6.79 -10.06
N PHE A 742 7.66 -5.94 -10.46
CA PHE A 742 7.44 -4.82 -11.37
C PHE A 742 8.59 -4.70 -12.38
N ARG A 743 8.33 -4.08 -13.53
CA ARG A 743 9.31 -3.77 -14.56
C ARG A 743 9.63 -2.28 -14.57
N MET A 744 10.91 -1.97 -14.70
CA MET A 744 11.37 -0.64 -15.08
C MET A 744 11.81 -0.71 -16.54
N TYR A 745 11.05 -0.07 -17.41
CA TYR A 745 11.43 0.17 -18.81
C TYR A 745 12.24 1.46 -18.88
N ILE A 746 13.33 1.42 -19.65
CA ILE A 746 14.23 2.55 -19.92
C ILE A 746 14.33 2.68 -21.43
N HIS A 747 14.14 3.89 -21.95
CA HIS A 747 14.25 4.14 -23.38
C HIS A 747 15.68 3.82 -23.87
N ARG A 748 15.79 3.21 -25.05
CA ARG A 748 17.07 2.64 -25.56
C ARG A 748 18.18 3.67 -25.70
N ASP A 749 17.87 4.88 -26.17
CA ASP A 749 18.84 5.97 -26.33
C ASP A 749 19.53 6.36 -25.01
N ILE A 750 18.80 6.35 -23.90
CA ILE A 750 19.29 6.63 -22.55
C ILE A 750 20.07 5.44 -22.01
N ALA A 751 19.58 4.22 -22.29
CA ALA A 751 20.24 3.00 -21.85
C ALA A 751 21.65 2.87 -22.45
N GLU A 752 21.88 3.37 -23.68
CA GLU A 752 23.20 3.45 -24.31
C GLU A 752 24.15 4.46 -23.64
N ILE A 753 23.63 5.56 -23.10
CA ILE A 753 24.42 6.57 -22.37
C ILE A 753 24.90 6.00 -21.03
N VAL A 754 24.11 5.14 -20.39
CA VAL A 754 24.40 4.58 -19.06
C VAL A 754 24.97 3.16 -19.20
N TRP A 755 26.23 3.07 -19.62
CA TRP A 755 27.00 1.82 -19.87
C TRP A 755 26.96 0.78 -18.73
N ASP A 756 26.77 1.20 -17.47
CA ASP A 756 26.68 0.31 -16.30
C ASP A 756 25.39 -0.54 -16.27
N LEU A 757 24.42 -0.28 -17.15
CA LEU A 757 23.14 -1.00 -17.20
C LEU A 757 23.20 -2.36 -17.90
N ASN A 758 24.38 -2.84 -18.34
CA ASN A 758 24.57 -4.20 -18.89
C ASN A 758 23.41 -4.63 -19.81
N VAL A 759 23.02 -3.74 -20.72
CA VAL A 759 21.96 -4.03 -21.67
C VAL A 759 22.56 -5.03 -22.64
N VAL A 760 22.17 -6.31 -22.51
CA VAL A 760 22.48 -7.30 -23.54
C VAL A 760 21.83 -6.77 -24.81
N PRO A 761 22.60 -6.53 -25.88
CA PRO A 761 22.00 -6.19 -27.17
C PRO A 761 21.16 -7.40 -27.57
N THR A 762 19.84 -7.32 -27.46
CA THR A 762 18.97 -8.30 -28.10
C THR A 762 19.16 -8.11 -29.59
N ALA A 763 19.76 -9.09 -30.25
CA ALA A 763 19.84 -9.14 -31.70
C ALA A 763 18.40 -9.23 -32.25
N GLY A 764 17.78 -8.08 -32.51
CA GLY A 764 16.40 -8.00 -33.01
C GLY A 764 15.85 -6.59 -32.86
N GLY A 765 16.12 -5.75 -33.85
CA GLY A 765 15.62 -4.38 -33.91
C GLY A 765 16.56 -3.37 -33.26
N GLY A 766 17.76 -3.20 -33.82
CA GLY A 766 18.42 -1.90 -33.67
C GLY A 766 17.50 -0.80 -34.23
N PRO A 767 17.64 0.47 -33.80
CA PRO A 767 16.99 1.57 -34.50
C PRO A 767 17.32 1.38 -35.99
N PHE A 768 16.29 1.34 -36.85
CA PHE A 768 16.53 1.30 -38.28
C PHE A 768 17.57 2.39 -38.57
N PRO A 769 18.70 2.05 -39.24
CA PRO A 769 19.70 3.07 -39.56
C PRO A 769 18.96 4.24 -40.21
N PRO A 770 19.24 5.51 -39.84
CA PRO A 770 18.50 6.65 -40.34
C PRO A 770 18.41 6.51 -41.87
N GLN A 771 17.20 6.22 -42.36
CA GLN A 771 17.01 6.03 -43.77
C GLN A 771 17.25 7.39 -44.40
N SER A 772 18.36 7.53 -45.12
CA SER A 772 18.57 8.70 -45.96
C SER A 772 17.53 8.62 -47.08
N PHE A 773 16.46 9.40 -46.95
CA PHE A 773 15.43 9.48 -47.96
C PHE A 773 15.94 10.34 -49.12
N ASN A 774 16.65 9.71 -50.06
CA ASN A 774 17.01 10.32 -51.34
C ASN A 774 15.94 9.93 -52.37
N TYR A 775 15.00 10.84 -52.62
CA TYR A 775 13.95 10.67 -53.63
C TYR A 775 13.91 11.88 -54.57
N GLU A 776 13.46 11.66 -55.80
CA GLU A 776 13.38 12.69 -56.83
C GLU A 776 12.09 13.53 -56.66
N GLU A 777 12.18 14.85 -56.74
CA GLU A 777 11.00 15.71 -56.86
C GLU A 777 10.61 15.82 -58.34
N LEU A 778 9.45 15.28 -58.69
CA LEU A 778 8.90 15.33 -60.04
C LEU A 778 8.01 16.56 -60.19
N ASP A 779 8.15 17.26 -61.31
CA ASP A 779 7.22 18.30 -61.74
C ASP A 779 6.12 17.66 -62.60
N ARG A 780 5.00 17.27 -61.96
CA ARG A 780 3.88 16.57 -62.59
C ARG A 780 2.64 17.45 -62.57
N SER A 781 2.15 17.86 -63.74
CA SER A 781 0.91 18.62 -63.89
C SER A 781 -0.30 17.71 -64.12
N ALA A 782 -1.43 18.05 -63.49
CA ALA A 782 -2.70 17.40 -63.71
C ALA A 782 -3.21 17.63 -65.14
N SER A 783 -3.80 16.59 -65.73
CA SER A 783 -4.49 16.65 -67.03
C SER A 783 -5.88 17.28 -66.92
N ALA A 784 -6.52 17.20 -65.75
CA ALA A 784 -7.80 17.82 -65.47
C ALA A 784 -7.93 18.25 -64.00
N ALA A 785 -8.82 19.20 -63.74
CA ALA A 785 -9.21 19.63 -62.40
C ALA A 785 -10.74 19.67 -62.29
N TYR A 786 -11.27 19.02 -61.26
CA TYR A 786 -12.69 19.02 -60.92
C TYR A 786 -12.93 20.06 -59.81
N ASN A 787 -13.39 21.24 -60.21
CA ASN A 787 -13.68 22.39 -59.34
C ASN A 787 -14.95 23.14 -59.79
N GLY A 788 -15.81 22.46 -60.56
CA GLY A 788 -17.05 23.04 -61.08
C GLY A 788 -18.16 23.14 -60.02
N LEU A 789 -19.32 23.63 -60.47
CA LEU A 789 -20.55 23.56 -59.69
C LEU A 789 -21.24 22.22 -59.93
N TYR A 790 -21.48 21.48 -58.87
CA TYR A 790 -22.14 20.18 -58.88
C TYR A 790 -23.44 20.30 -58.07
N ASP A 791 -24.58 20.21 -58.77
CA ASP A 791 -25.89 20.58 -58.22
C ASP A 791 -25.92 22.02 -57.66
N ALA A 792 -25.46 22.99 -58.47
CA ALA A 792 -25.34 24.42 -58.14
C ALA A 792 -24.43 24.78 -56.95
N VAL A 793 -23.74 23.82 -56.35
CA VAL A 793 -22.83 24.02 -55.20
C VAL A 793 -21.41 23.57 -55.59
N ALA A 794 -20.41 24.41 -55.33
CA ALA A 794 -19.01 24.06 -55.54
C ALA A 794 -18.56 22.98 -54.53
N LEU A 795 -17.51 22.23 -54.86
CA LEU A 795 -16.85 21.38 -53.86
C LEU A 795 -16.33 22.25 -52.72
N VAL A 796 -16.35 21.73 -51.50
CA VAL A 796 -15.80 22.34 -50.29
C VAL A 796 -15.10 21.25 -49.49
N ASN A 797 -13.79 21.37 -49.33
CA ASN A 797 -12.96 20.40 -48.60
C ASN A 797 -13.21 18.93 -49.01
N PRO A 798 -13.08 18.56 -50.30
CA PRO A 798 -13.19 17.16 -50.70
C PRO A 798 -12.08 16.33 -50.03
N ARG A 799 -12.43 15.22 -49.36
CA ARG A 799 -11.46 14.43 -48.57
C ARG A 799 -11.13 13.03 -49.08
N SER A 800 -12.04 12.41 -49.82
CA SER A 800 -11.86 11.02 -50.27
C SER A 800 -12.51 10.81 -51.62
N ILE A 801 -11.98 9.85 -52.38
CA ILE A 801 -12.41 9.54 -53.75
C ILE A 801 -12.49 8.02 -53.86
N ALA A 802 -13.56 7.53 -54.48
CA ALA A 802 -13.66 6.14 -54.89
C ALA A 802 -14.04 6.04 -56.38
N ILE A 803 -13.57 4.98 -57.04
CA ILE A 803 -13.86 4.71 -58.45
C ILE A 803 -14.71 3.45 -58.51
N GLY A 804 -15.91 3.55 -59.09
CA GLY A 804 -16.78 2.41 -59.34
C GLY A 804 -16.25 1.53 -60.47
N VAL A 805 -16.65 0.26 -60.48
CA VAL A 805 -16.33 -0.68 -61.58
C VAL A 805 -16.87 -0.23 -62.94
N ASP A 806 -17.86 0.64 -62.93
CA ASP A 806 -18.48 1.29 -64.09
C ASP A 806 -17.74 2.55 -64.56
N GLY A 807 -16.64 2.93 -63.90
CA GLY A 807 -15.84 4.12 -64.20
C GLY A 807 -16.43 5.42 -63.63
N LEU A 808 -17.48 5.34 -62.80
CA LEU A 808 -17.98 6.51 -62.08
C LEU A 808 -17.02 6.94 -60.98
N ARG A 809 -16.89 8.26 -60.80
CA ARG A 809 -15.97 8.89 -59.85
C ARG A 809 -16.81 9.45 -58.71
N TYR A 810 -16.66 8.88 -57.52
CA TYR A 810 -17.38 9.29 -56.32
C TYR A 810 -16.45 10.16 -55.48
N ILE A 811 -16.77 11.44 -55.40
CA ILE A 811 -16.01 12.43 -54.64
C ILE A 811 -16.76 12.72 -53.35
N LEU A 812 -16.09 12.53 -52.22
CA LEU A 812 -16.63 12.84 -50.91
C LEU A 812 -16.41 14.33 -50.61
N ASP A 813 -17.45 15.12 -50.82
CA ASP A 813 -17.50 16.57 -50.64
C ASP A 813 -17.78 16.90 -49.17
N THR A 814 -16.80 16.61 -48.32
CA THR A 814 -16.94 16.57 -46.86
C THR A 814 -17.45 17.88 -46.26
N GLY A 815 -16.97 19.03 -46.75
CA GLY A 815 -17.39 20.34 -46.24
C GLY A 815 -18.87 20.65 -46.49
N ASN A 816 -19.47 20.01 -47.49
CA ASN A 816 -20.91 20.09 -47.78
C ASN A 816 -21.70 18.88 -47.26
N ASN A 817 -21.06 17.93 -46.55
CA ASN A 817 -21.66 16.70 -46.05
C ASN A 817 -22.41 15.89 -47.12
N ARG A 818 -21.79 15.71 -48.31
CA ARG A 818 -22.42 14.99 -49.43
C ARG A 818 -21.41 14.21 -50.27
N VAL A 819 -21.93 13.33 -51.13
CA VAL A 819 -21.19 12.62 -52.18
C VAL A 819 -21.55 13.23 -53.53
N VAL A 820 -20.55 13.57 -54.32
CA VAL A 820 -20.70 14.04 -55.71
C VAL A 820 -20.23 12.94 -56.65
N VAL A 821 -21.08 12.52 -57.57
CA VAL A 821 -20.78 11.47 -58.54
C VAL A 821 -20.59 12.08 -59.92
N LEU A 822 -19.44 11.80 -60.53
CA LEU A 822 -19.08 12.24 -61.88
C LEU A 822 -18.93 11.04 -62.82
N ASN A 823 -19.15 11.25 -64.11
CA ASN A 823 -18.73 10.29 -65.13
C ASN A 823 -17.20 10.34 -65.29
N GLY A 824 -16.62 9.35 -65.98
CA GLY A 824 -15.17 9.26 -66.18
C GLY A 824 -14.54 10.49 -66.88
N ASP A 825 -15.34 11.25 -67.66
CA ASP A 825 -14.92 12.50 -68.31
C ASP A 825 -15.00 13.73 -67.38
N GLY A 826 -15.43 13.57 -66.13
CA GLY A 826 -15.61 14.64 -65.16
C GLY A 826 -16.96 15.36 -65.22
N SER A 827 -17.88 14.95 -66.11
CA SER A 827 -19.22 15.53 -66.18
C SER A 827 -20.07 15.12 -64.97
N PHE A 828 -20.87 16.07 -64.46
CA PHE A 828 -21.74 15.84 -63.31
C PHE A 828 -22.84 14.83 -63.61
N ARG A 829 -23.04 13.86 -62.70
CA ARG A 829 -24.10 12.86 -62.80
C ARG A 829 -25.18 13.07 -61.75
N LEU A 830 -24.81 13.04 -60.47
CA LEU A 830 -25.71 13.24 -59.35
C LEU A 830 -24.93 13.64 -58.09
N ALA A 831 -25.64 14.16 -57.09
CA ALA A 831 -25.12 14.34 -55.74
C ALA A 831 -26.18 13.90 -54.73
N PHE A 832 -25.75 13.32 -53.61
CA PHE A 832 -26.63 12.90 -52.53
C PHE A 832 -25.95 13.07 -51.17
N GLY A 833 -26.74 13.19 -50.11
CA GLY A 833 -26.24 13.54 -48.78
C GLY A 833 -26.56 14.98 -48.39
N SER A 834 -26.70 15.20 -47.09
CA SER A 834 -26.83 16.52 -46.48
C SER A 834 -26.36 16.46 -45.03
N THR A 835 -26.26 17.62 -44.37
CA THR A 835 -25.77 17.74 -42.98
C THR A 835 -26.75 17.12 -41.99
N CYS A 836 -26.27 16.26 -41.09
CA CYS A 836 -27.01 15.79 -39.93
C CYS A 836 -26.06 15.52 -38.75
N PHE A 837 -26.23 16.27 -37.66
CA PHE A 837 -25.56 16.01 -36.39
C PHE A 837 -26.48 15.17 -35.50
N LEU A 838 -26.28 13.85 -35.51
CA LEU A 838 -27.25 12.90 -34.94
C LEU A 838 -27.52 13.15 -33.44
N ALA A 839 -26.52 13.59 -32.68
CA ALA A 839 -26.65 13.91 -31.25
C ALA A 839 -27.54 15.13 -30.96
N GLU A 840 -27.76 16.00 -31.94
CA GLU A 840 -28.57 17.22 -31.83
C GLU A 840 -29.97 17.06 -32.46
N GLY A 841 -30.26 15.90 -33.07
CA GLY A 841 -31.52 15.62 -33.73
C GLY A 841 -31.87 16.65 -34.81
N GLU A 842 -33.12 17.12 -34.83
CA GLU A 842 -33.59 18.14 -35.78
C GLU A 842 -32.79 19.46 -35.71
N SER A 843 -32.30 19.84 -34.52
CA SER A 843 -31.48 21.06 -34.36
C SER A 843 -30.12 20.93 -35.04
N GLY A 844 -29.64 19.69 -35.22
CA GLY A 844 -28.43 19.34 -35.95
C GLY A 844 -28.63 19.20 -37.47
N GLY A 845 -29.79 19.57 -38.01
CA GLY A 845 -30.10 19.46 -39.45
C GLY A 845 -30.54 18.07 -39.91
N CYS A 846 -30.72 17.12 -38.98
CA CYS A 846 -31.22 15.79 -39.31
C CYS A 846 -32.69 15.86 -39.71
N ILE A 847 -33.00 15.28 -40.87
CA ILE A 847 -34.32 15.21 -41.48
C ILE A 847 -34.65 13.73 -41.65
N ASP A 848 -35.91 13.39 -41.46
CA ASP A 848 -36.43 12.11 -41.90
C ASP A 848 -36.72 12.18 -43.41
N PRO A 849 -35.98 11.44 -44.25
CA PRO A 849 -36.10 11.54 -45.70
C PRO A 849 -37.45 11.05 -46.24
N ASP A 850 -38.20 10.23 -45.51
CA ASP A 850 -39.52 9.72 -45.95
C ASP A 850 -40.67 9.90 -44.92
N GLY A 851 -40.35 10.47 -43.75
CA GLY A 851 -41.30 10.95 -42.76
C GLY A 851 -41.88 9.86 -41.86
N ASN A 852 -42.88 9.11 -42.36
CA ASN A 852 -43.47 7.96 -41.63
C ASN A 852 -43.12 6.62 -42.31
N GLY A 853 -42.12 6.62 -43.18
CA GLY A 853 -41.69 5.44 -43.89
C GLY A 853 -40.73 4.58 -43.07
N PRO A 854 -40.03 3.63 -43.73
CA PRO A 854 -39.08 2.75 -43.06
C PRO A 854 -37.73 3.41 -42.72
N LEU A 855 -37.45 4.63 -43.21
CA LEU A 855 -36.21 5.34 -42.89
C LEU A 855 -36.34 6.10 -41.56
N GLU A 856 -35.20 6.37 -40.93
CA GLU A 856 -35.15 7.16 -39.70
C GLU A 856 -34.50 8.51 -39.96
N ALA A 857 -34.75 9.49 -39.07
CA ALA A 857 -34.08 10.78 -39.11
C ALA A 857 -32.55 10.63 -39.16
N GLY A 858 -31.93 11.29 -40.15
CA GLY A 858 -30.50 11.20 -40.40
C GLY A 858 -30.09 10.15 -41.44
N ASP A 859 -30.97 9.29 -41.92
CA ASP A 859 -30.60 8.29 -42.94
C ASP A 859 -30.33 8.94 -44.29
N GLY A 860 -29.18 8.58 -44.87
CA GLY A 860 -28.67 9.25 -46.05
C GLY A 860 -28.10 10.65 -45.82
N GLN A 861 -27.91 11.07 -44.56
CA GLN A 861 -27.29 12.33 -44.18
C GLN A 861 -26.01 12.08 -43.36
N PHE A 862 -25.08 13.04 -43.33
CA PHE A 862 -23.73 12.87 -42.79
C PHE A 862 -23.27 14.02 -41.89
N ARG A 863 -22.24 13.75 -41.08
CA ARG A 863 -21.45 14.71 -40.32
C ARG A 863 -19.96 14.51 -40.57
N GLU A 864 -19.43 15.38 -41.41
CA GLU A 864 -18.08 15.34 -41.99
C GLU A 864 -17.70 13.91 -42.37
N PRO A 865 -18.22 13.36 -43.48
CA PRO A 865 -17.84 12.02 -43.90
C PRO A 865 -16.40 12.03 -44.46
N TRP A 866 -15.54 11.09 -44.04
CA TRP A 866 -14.11 11.09 -44.43
C TRP A 866 -13.68 9.90 -45.29
N GLY A 867 -14.48 8.84 -45.38
CA GLY A 867 -14.15 7.67 -46.19
C GLY A 867 -15.26 7.28 -47.14
N ILE A 868 -14.88 6.85 -48.34
CA ILE A 868 -15.81 6.31 -49.34
C ILE A 868 -15.17 5.10 -50.03
N ALA A 869 -15.96 4.05 -50.28
CA ALA A 869 -15.55 2.89 -51.08
C ALA A 869 -16.72 2.37 -51.90
N VAL A 870 -16.43 1.73 -53.03
CA VAL A 870 -17.45 1.15 -53.91
C VAL A 870 -17.12 -0.31 -54.17
N ASP A 871 -18.08 -1.21 -53.97
CA ASP A 871 -17.89 -2.63 -54.26
C ASP A 871 -18.17 -2.97 -55.73
N ALA A 872 -17.87 -4.21 -56.13
CA ALA A 872 -18.11 -4.68 -57.49
C ALA A 872 -19.61 -4.79 -57.87
N ALA A 873 -20.52 -4.75 -56.89
CA ALA A 873 -21.96 -4.71 -57.14
C ALA A 873 -22.49 -3.28 -57.33
N GLY A 874 -21.64 -2.26 -57.14
CA GLY A 874 -22.01 -0.84 -57.22
C GLY A 874 -22.61 -0.29 -55.92
N THR A 875 -22.46 -1.00 -54.79
CA THR A 875 -22.79 -0.46 -53.47
C THR A 875 -21.74 0.56 -53.07
N VAL A 876 -22.19 1.76 -52.68
CA VAL A 876 -21.32 2.84 -52.19
C VAL A 876 -21.37 2.85 -50.67
N PHE A 877 -20.23 2.65 -50.01
CA PHE A 877 -20.08 2.75 -48.56
C PHE A 877 -19.47 4.09 -48.20
N VAL A 878 -20.05 4.76 -47.21
CA VAL A 878 -19.60 6.07 -46.70
C VAL A 878 -19.40 5.98 -45.20
N ALA A 879 -18.23 6.41 -44.73
CA ALA A 879 -17.94 6.55 -43.31
C ALA A 879 -18.45 7.90 -42.83
N ASP A 880 -19.50 7.87 -42.02
CA ASP A 880 -20.11 9.05 -41.38
C ASP A 880 -19.39 9.32 -40.05
N THR A 881 -18.19 9.89 -40.18
CA THR A 881 -17.10 9.88 -39.17
C THR A 881 -17.54 10.38 -37.80
N TRP A 882 -18.18 11.56 -37.71
CA TRP A 882 -18.54 12.13 -36.41
C TRP A 882 -19.94 11.77 -35.92
N ASN A 883 -20.73 11.02 -36.71
CA ASN A 883 -21.90 10.30 -36.21
C ASN A 883 -21.54 8.86 -35.80
N GLY A 884 -20.31 8.39 -36.08
CA GLY A 884 -19.79 7.10 -35.65
C GLY A 884 -20.49 5.91 -36.31
N ARG A 885 -20.82 6.01 -37.60
CA ARG A 885 -21.51 4.95 -38.34
C ARG A 885 -21.01 4.80 -39.78
N ILE A 886 -21.26 3.65 -40.36
CA ILE A 886 -21.10 3.39 -41.80
C ILE A 886 -22.48 3.36 -42.44
N GLN A 887 -22.62 3.99 -43.61
CA GLN A 887 -23.86 3.96 -44.39
C GLN A 887 -23.57 3.40 -45.79
N ALA A 888 -24.49 2.59 -46.31
CA ALA A 888 -24.39 2.00 -47.64
C ALA A 888 -25.51 2.52 -48.54
N PHE A 889 -25.18 2.78 -49.81
CA PHE A 889 -26.06 3.36 -50.82
C PHE A 889 -26.01 2.56 -52.11
N ASP A 890 -27.06 2.66 -52.92
CA ASP A 890 -27.02 2.18 -54.30
C ASP A 890 -26.36 3.19 -55.24
N ILE A 891 -26.15 2.79 -56.51
CA ILE A 891 -25.59 3.63 -57.57
C ILE A 891 -26.41 4.91 -57.87
N SER A 892 -27.68 4.95 -57.45
CA SER A 892 -28.54 6.12 -57.62
C SER A 892 -28.49 7.08 -56.42
N GLY A 893 -27.73 6.73 -55.37
CA GLY A 893 -27.61 7.51 -54.14
C GLY A 893 -28.72 7.25 -53.13
N ASN A 894 -29.53 6.20 -53.30
CA ASN A 894 -30.55 5.84 -52.32
C ASN A 894 -29.90 5.11 -51.14
N PHE A 895 -30.30 5.48 -49.93
CA PHE A 895 -29.88 4.80 -48.71
C PHE A 895 -30.36 3.34 -48.71
N LEU A 896 -29.46 2.41 -48.36
CA LEU A 896 -29.76 0.98 -48.26
C LEU A 896 -29.77 0.50 -46.81
N ARG A 897 -28.76 0.87 -46.03
CA ARG A 897 -28.54 0.38 -44.65
C ARG A 897 -27.46 1.19 -43.94
N LYS A 898 -27.43 1.07 -42.60
CA LYS A 898 -26.41 1.64 -41.73
C LYS A 898 -26.04 0.68 -40.60
N TRP A 899 -24.85 0.84 -40.05
CA TRP A 899 -24.46 0.20 -38.79
C TRP A 899 -23.41 1.05 -38.08
N GLY A 900 -23.32 0.85 -36.77
CA GLY A 900 -22.40 1.57 -35.89
C GLY A 900 -23.07 2.68 -35.09
N ALA A 901 -22.44 3.02 -33.97
CA ALA A 901 -22.79 4.15 -33.12
C ALA A 901 -21.52 4.80 -32.55
N PHE A 902 -21.55 6.12 -32.40
CA PHE A 902 -20.43 6.89 -31.86
C PHE A 902 -20.11 6.50 -30.41
N SER A 903 -19.02 5.76 -30.21
CA SER A 903 -18.60 5.28 -28.89
C SER A 903 -17.14 4.82 -28.88
N ILE A 904 -16.49 4.97 -27.73
CA ILE A 904 -15.10 4.54 -27.49
C ILE A 904 -15.09 3.12 -26.94
N VAL A 905 -14.16 2.29 -27.41
CA VAL A 905 -13.94 0.92 -26.92
C VAL A 905 -12.63 0.81 -26.16
N ASN A 906 -12.50 -0.22 -25.33
CA ASN A 906 -11.25 -0.61 -24.68
C ASN A 906 -11.00 -2.11 -24.90
N GLU A 907 -9.90 -2.64 -24.37
CA GLU A 907 -9.56 -4.05 -24.55
C GLU A 907 -10.58 -5.02 -23.92
N GLU A 908 -11.29 -4.59 -22.86
CA GLU A 908 -12.28 -5.40 -22.16
C GLU A 908 -13.66 -5.37 -22.86
N ASN A 909 -13.97 -4.29 -23.58
CA ASN A 909 -15.20 -4.09 -24.32
C ASN A 909 -14.90 -3.70 -25.77
N ARG A 910 -14.70 -4.70 -26.64
CA ARG A 910 -14.40 -4.53 -28.07
C ARG A 910 -15.63 -4.68 -28.98
N ASP A 911 -16.73 -4.02 -28.64
CA ASP A 911 -17.93 -3.99 -29.49
C ASP A 911 -17.56 -3.50 -30.91
N PRO A 912 -17.81 -4.30 -31.96
CA PRO A 912 -17.46 -3.91 -33.33
C PRO A 912 -18.33 -2.78 -33.88
N TYR A 913 -19.50 -2.52 -33.29
CA TYR A 913 -20.41 -1.46 -33.74
C TYR A 913 -20.21 -0.14 -32.96
N ALA A 914 -19.40 -0.13 -31.89
CA ALA A 914 -18.98 1.10 -31.23
C ALA A 914 -17.82 1.74 -32.00
N LEU A 915 -18.11 2.71 -32.87
CA LEU A 915 -17.10 3.35 -33.73
C LEU A 915 -16.75 4.74 -33.20
N PHE A 916 -15.47 5.11 -33.24
CA PHE A 916 -14.99 6.42 -32.84
C PHE A 916 -14.16 7.02 -33.96
N GLY A 917 -14.84 7.81 -34.80
CA GLY A 917 -14.23 8.42 -35.98
C GLY A 917 -13.79 7.39 -37.04
N PRO A 918 -14.69 6.57 -37.60
CA PRO A 918 -14.36 5.73 -38.75
C PRO A 918 -13.99 6.60 -39.95
N ARG A 919 -12.88 6.27 -40.62
CA ARG A 919 -12.35 7.03 -41.76
C ARG A 919 -12.20 6.13 -42.98
N GLY A 920 -10.98 5.72 -43.33
CA GLY A 920 -10.69 4.95 -44.54
C GLY A 920 -11.55 3.71 -44.71
N LEU A 921 -11.98 3.50 -45.95
CA LEU A 921 -12.78 2.37 -46.37
C LEU A 921 -12.12 1.69 -47.57
N ALA A 922 -12.06 0.36 -47.56
CA ALA A 922 -11.64 -0.42 -48.72
C ALA A 922 -12.48 -1.68 -48.87
N VAL A 923 -12.76 -2.06 -50.11
CA VAL A 923 -13.41 -3.33 -50.41
C VAL A 923 -12.33 -4.37 -50.72
N THR A 924 -12.33 -5.46 -49.95
CA THR A 924 -11.42 -6.59 -50.17
C THR A 924 -11.74 -7.32 -51.48
N PRO A 925 -10.81 -8.12 -52.03
CA PRO A 925 -11.12 -8.96 -53.18
C PRO A 925 -12.25 -9.98 -52.94
N ALA A 926 -12.53 -10.32 -51.68
CA ALA A 926 -13.66 -11.17 -51.28
C ALA A 926 -15.00 -10.43 -51.26
N GLY A 927 -15.01 -9.11 -51.44
CA GLY A 927 -16.19 -8.24 -51.39
C GLY A 927 -16.50 -7.67 -50.00
N ASN A 928 -15.76 -8.03 -48.96
CA ASN A 928 -15.95 -7.49 -47.61
C ASN A 928 -15.44 -6.04 -47.49
N LEU A 929 -16.03 -5.26 -46.58
CA LEU A 929 -15.64 -3.89 -46.28
C LEU A 929 -14.65 -3.85 -45.11
N LEU A 930 -13.47 -3.30 -45.35
CA LEU A 930 -12.53 -2.89 -44.31
C LEU A 930 -12.80 -1.45 -43.90
N VAL A 931 -12.78 -1.22 -42.59
CA VAL A 931 -13.02 0.08 -41.96
C VAL A 931 -11.86 0.39 -41.03
N ALA A 932 -11.21 1.53 -41.23
CA ALA A 932 -10.30 2.11 -40.26
C ALA A 932 -11.11 2.85 -39.18
N ASP A 933 -11.25 2.25 -38.00
CA ASP A 933 -11.91 2.85 -36.84
C ASP A 933 -10.87 3.66 -36.05
N THR A 934 -10.56 4.85 -36.56
CA THR A 934 -9.33 5.59 -36.26
C THR A 934 -9.16 5.89 -34.78
N GLY A 935 -10.18 6.45 -34.13
CA GLY A 935 -10.10 6.84 -32.72
C GLY A 935 -10.04 5.66 -31.77
N ASN A 936 -10.55 4.49 -32.17
CA ASN A 936 -10.42 3.24 -31.44
C ASN A 936 -9.16 2.43 -31.83
N LYS A 937 -8.33 2.99 -32.72
CA LYS A 937 -7.01 2.46 -33.10
C LYS A 937 -7.06 1.03 -33.64
N ARG A 938 -8.07 0.71 -34.44
CA ARG A 938 -8.30 -0.65 -34.95
C ARG A 938 -8.81 -0.67 -36.39
N LEU A 939 -8.71 -1.84 -37.01
CA LEU A 939 -9.38 -2.16 -38.27
C LEU A 939 -10.51 -3.15 -38.01
N LEU A 940 -11.63 -2.94 -38.70
CA LEU A 940 -12.79 -3.81 -38.68
C LEU A 940 -13.06 -4.31 -40.08
N GLU A 941 -13.40 -5.59 -40.21
CA GLU A 941 -13.91 -6.17 -41.44
C GLU A 941 -15.38 -6.54 -41.27
N PHE A 942 -16.21 -6.05 -42.19
CA PHE A 942 -17.63 -6.34 -42.26
C PHE A 942 -17.98 -7.01 -43.58
N SER A 943 -19.01 -7.84 -43.57
CA SER A 943 -19.64 -8.29 -44.81
C SER A 943 -20.28 -7.07 -45.52
N PRO A 944 -20.59 -7.17 -46.82
CA PRO A 944 -21.31 -6.10 -47.54
C PRO A 944 -22.60 -5.67 -46.84
N VAL A 945 -23.28 -6.57 -46.12
CA VAL A 945 -24.54 -6.29 -45.42
C VAL A 945 -24.35 -5.70 -44.01
N GLY A 946 -23.11 -5.50 -43.56
CA GLY A 946 -22.79 -4.87 -42.27
C GLY A 946 -22.63 -5.86 -41.12
N GLU A 947 -22.53 -7.17 -41.39
CA GLU A 947 -22.25 -8.16 -40.35
C GLU A 947 -20.76 -8.19 -40.03
N PHE A 948 -20.41 -8.15 -38.74
CA PHE A 948 -19.03 -8.22 -38.29
C PHE A 948 -18.36 -9.55 -38.64
N ILE A 949 -17.16 -9.48 -39.23
CA ILE A 949 -16.34 -10.66 -39.58
C ILE A 949 -15.17 -10.80 -38.60
N ARG A 950 -14.32 -9.77 -38.48
CA ARG A 950 -13.15 -9.76 -37.60
C ARG A 950 -12.63 -8.36 -37.34
N GLN A 951 -11.77 -8.25 -36.32
CA GLN A 951 -11.09 -7.00 -35.96
C GLN A 951 -9.63 -7.25 -35.58
N VAL A 952 -8.76 -6.29 -35.88
CA VAL A 952 -7.35 -6.28 -35.46
C VAL A 952 -6.95 -4.88 -35.02
N GLY A 953 -5.88 -4.78 -34.22
CA GLY A 953 -5.41 -3.49 -33.71
C GLY A 953 -5.58 -3.31 -32.21
N GLY A 954 -5.38 -2.05 -31.83
CA GLY A 954 -5.15 -1.55 -30.49
C GLY A 954 -4.07 -0.47 -30.56
N GLY A 955 -4.04 0.41 -29.56
CA GLY A 955 -2.98 1.41 -29.46
C GLY A 955 -1.60 0.79 -29.30
N GLY A 956 -0.59 1.40 -29.88
CA GLY A 956 0.79 0.93 -29.82
C GLY A 956 1.62 1.19 -31.08
N ILE A 957 2.92 0.94 -30.95
CA ILE A 957 3.96 1.22 -31.95
C ILE A 957 4.51 -0.04 -32.62
N ILE A 958 4.17 -1.23 -32.12
CA ILE A 958 4.60 -2.51 -32.71
C ILE A 958 3.72 -2.90 -33.91
N LEU A 959 4.15 -3.88 -34.70
CA LEU A 959 3.35 -4.41 -35.80
C LEU A 959 2.02 -4.98 -35.29
N GLY A 960 0.93 -4.69 -36.00
CA GLY A 960 -0.43 -5.05 -35.66
C GLY A 960 -1.14 -4.11 -34.70
N HIS A 961 -0.44 -3.11 -34.17
CA HIS A 961 -0.99 -2.00 -33.39
C HIS A 961 -0.88 -0.69 -34.18
N PHE A 962 -1.72 0.29 -33.85
CA PHE A 962 -1.86 1.53 -34.60
C PHE A 962 -1.95 2.75 -33.67
N GLU A 963 -1.43 3.88 -34.12
CA GLU A 963 -1.68 5.21 -33.58
C GLU A 963 -2.22 6.07 -34.72
N GLU A 964 -3.53 6.31 -34.69
CA GLU A 964 -4.28 7.02 -35.74
C GLU A 964 -4.23 6.31 -37.11
N PRO A 965 -4.80 5.09 -37.26
CA PRO A 965 -4.97 4.48 -38.57
C PRO A 965 -5.99 5.29 -39.38
N VAL A 966 -5.55 6.00 -40.41
CA VAL A 966 -6.37 6.95 -41.17
C VAL A 966 -7.08 6.27 -42.32
N ASP A 967 -6.31 5.61 -43.18
CA ASP A 967 -6.77 5.05 -44.43
C ASP A 967 -6.36 3.59 -44.60
N VAL A 968 -7.12 2.87 -45.41
CA VAL A 968 -6.89 1.46 -45.73
C VAL A 968 -7.01 1.25 -47.23
N ALA A 969 -6.04 0.55 -47.83
CA ALA A 969 -6.04 0.22 -49.25
C ALA A 969 -5.66 -1.24 -49.50
N ILE A 970 -6.14 -1.81 -50.60
CA ILE A 970 -5.76 -3.16 -51.03
C ILE A 970 -4.66 -3.05 -52.07
N HIS A 971 -3.54 -3.73 -51.84
CA HIS A 971 -2.47 -3.87 -52.83
C HIS A 971 -2.90 -4.88 -53.91
N PRO A 972 -3.25 -4.46 -55.14
CA PRO A 972 -3.93 -5.34 -56.10
C PRO A 972 -3.15 -6.60 -56.49
N PRO A 973 -1.81 -6.57 -56.67
CA PRO A 973 -1.06 -7.77 -57.04
C PRO A 973 -1.05 -8.88 -55.99
N THR A 974 -1.16 -8.54 -54.69
CA THR A 974 -0.99 -9.51 -53.59
C THR A 974 -2.23 -9.70 -52.74
N GLY A 975 -3.20 -8.77 -52.79
CA GLY A 975 -4.33 -8.74 -51.86
C GLY A 975 -3.98 -8.31 -50.44
N ASN A 976 -2.75 -7.83 -50.21
CA ASN A 976 -2.34 -7.32 -48.90
C ASN A 976 -3.10 -6.04 -48.56
N VAL A 977 -3.34 -5.83 -47.27
CA VAL A 977 -3.97 -4.65 -46.72
C VAL A 977 -2.88 -3.66 -46.31
N LEU A 978 -2.90 -2.47 -46.89
CA LEU A 978 -2.05 -1.34 -46.54
C LEU A 978 -2.83 -0.43 -45.61
N VAL A 979 -2.19 0.08 -44.56
CA VAL A 979 -2.81 0.93 -43.56
C VAL A 979 -1.94 2.15 -43.34
N SER A 980 -2.47 3.36 -43.49
CA SER A 980 -1.76 4.58 -43.12
C SER A 980 -1.86 4.80 -41.61
N ASP A 981 -0.81 4.39 -40.91
CA ASP A 981 -0.67 4.52 -39.46
C ASP A 981 0.05 5.85 -39.16
N ALA A 982 -0.74 6.93 -39.24
CA ALA A 982 -0.23 8.28 -39.48
C ALA A 982 0.66 8.78 -38.34
N TRP A 983 0.26 8.59 -37.08
CA TRP A 983 1.03 9.08 -35.94
C TRP A 983 2.25 8.22 -35.63
N ASN A 984 2.28 6.98 -36.11
CA ASN A 984 3.48 6.13 -36.13
C ASN A 984 4.38 6.38 -37.35
N ARG A 985 4.06 7.36 -38.21
CA ARG A 985 4.83 7.77 -39.39
C ARG A 985 5.08 6.64 -40.39
N ARG A 986 4.14 5.70 -40.52
CA ARG A 986 4.37 4.48 -41.31
C ARG A 986 3.15 4.05 -42.09
N ILE A 987 3.40 3.33 -43.18
CA ILE A 987 2.41 2.43 -43.78
C ILE A 987 2.66 1.04 -43.21
N GLN A 988 1.63 0.44 -42.61
CA GLN A 988 1.71 -0.95 -42.15
C GLN A 988 1.07 -1.88 -43.18
N VAL A 989 1.73 -3.00 -43.46
CA VAL A 989 1.28 -3.99 -44.43
C VAL A 989 0.86 -5.25 -43.70
N LEU A 990 -0.40 -5.62 -43.89
CA LEU A 990 -1.01 -6.82 -43.35
C LEU A 990 -1.36 -7.77 -44.50
N SER A 991 -1.40 -9.06 -44.24
CA SER A 991 -1.95 -10.04 -45.19
C SER A 991 -3.44 -9.77 -45.45
N ALA A 992 -4.00 -10.41 -46.47
CA ALA A 992 -5.45 -10.46 -46.67
C ALA A 992 -6.22 -10.96 -45.43
N ASP A 993 -5.55 -11.70 -44.54
CA ASP A 993 -6.12 -12.17 -43.28
C ASP A 993 -5.95 -11.22 -42.07
N LEU A 994 -5.50 -9.98 -42.32
CA LEU A 994 -5.16 -8.98 -41.30
C LEU A 994 -4.06 -9.42 -40.31
N VAL A 995 -3.24 -10.39 -40.69
CA VAL A 995 -1.99 -10.72 -39.99
C VAL A 995 -0.91 -9.69 -40.36
N PRO A 996 -0.27 -9.01 -39.40
CA PRO A 996 0.81 -8.05 -39.68
C PRO A 996 2.02 -8.72 -40.34
N LEU A 997 2.55 -8.11 -41.41
CA LEU A 997 3.69 -8.64 -42.16
C LEU A 997 4.94 -7.77 -41.98
N TYR A 998 4.86 -6.48 -42.31
CA TYR A 998 5.98 -5.53 -42.26
C TYR A 998 5.47 -4.08 -42.32
N GLU A 999 6.36 -3.11 -42.18
CA GLU A 999 6.06 -1.67 -42.20
C GLU A 999 7.04 -0.88 -43.07
N TRP A 1000 6.59 0.28 -43.54
CA TRP A 1000 7.38 1.24 -44.31
C TRP A 1000 7.29 2.61 -43.69
N LEU A 1001 8.44 3.19 -43.31
CA LEU A 1001 8.50 4.55 -42.77
C LEU A 1001 8.26 5.57 -43.88
N ILE A 1002 7.50 6.62 -43.56
CA ILE A 1002 7.23 7.75 -44.45
C ILE A 1002 8.00 8.98 -43.93
N PRO A 1003 8.82 9.65 -44.76
CA PRO A 1003 9.78 10.66 -44.30
C PRO A 1003 9.16 11.83 -43.53
N THR A 1004 8.01 12.35 -44.00
CA THR A 1004 7.47 13.65 -43.60
C THR A 1004 6.11 13.57 -42.91
N TRP A 1005 5.59 12.37 -42.62
CA TRP A 1005 4.40 12.21 -41.78
C TRP A 1005 4.75 12.51 -40.32
N GLU A 1006 5.02 13.78 -39.99
CA GLU A 1006 5.42 14.21 -38.64
C GLU A 1006 4.27 14.87 -37.87
N SER A 1007 3.28 15.41 -38.58
CA SER A 1007 2.13 16.08 -37.99
C SER A 1007 1.29 15.14 -37.14
N GLN A 1008 0.99 15.59 -35.92
CA GLN A 1008 0.01 14.96 -35.03
C GLN A 1008 -1.36 15.65 -35.12
N ASP A 1009 -1.53 16.65 -36.00
CA ASP A 1009 -2.80 17.35 -36.18
C ASP A 1009 -3.88 16.38 -36.70
N ILE A 1010 -5.09 16.46 -36.14
CA ILE A 1010 -6.24 15.65 -36.55
C ILE A 1010 -6.70 15.95 -37.98
N TRP A 1011 -6.29 17.07 -38.57
CA TRP A 1011 -6.66 17.48 -39.92
C TRP A 1011 -5.65 17.06 -40.99
N ASP A 1012 -4.40 16.77 -40.63
CA ASP A 1012 -3.33 16.39 -41.56
C ASP A 1012 -3.29 14.87 -41.74
N LYS A 1013 -4.32 14.35 -42.42
CA LYS A 1013 -4.55 12.90 -42.50
C LYS A 1013 -4.22 12.32 -43.89
N PRO A 1014 -3.18 11.48 -43.99
CA PRO A 1014 -2.74 10.94 -45.27
C PRO A 1014 -3.55 9.71 -45.71
N TYR A 1015 -3.81 9.63 -47.01
CA TYR A 1015 -4.48 8.51 -47.68
C TYR A 1015 -3.50 7.80 -48.59
N ILE A 1016 -3.84 6.56 -48.94
CA ILE A 1016 -2.99 5.68 -49.72
C ILE A 1016 -3.76 5.00 -50.85
N ALA A 1017 -3.12 4.83 -52.01
CA ALA A 1017 -3.67 4.06 -53.11
C ALA A 1017 -2.57 3.19 -53.74
N ALA A 1018 -2.94 1.99 -54.19
CA ALA A 1018 -2.02 1.05 -54.83
C ALA A 1018 -2.45 0.75 -56.26
N ALA A 1019 -1.52 0.91 -57.19
CA ALA A 1019 -1.71 0.65 -58.61
C ALA A 1019 -1.58 -0.85 -58.95
N ALA A 1020 -2.10 -1.24 -60.10
CA ALA A 1020 -2.02 -2.63 -60.59
C ALA A 1020 -0.59 -3.09 -60.90
N ASP A 1021 0.34 -2.17 -61.17
CA ASP A 1021 1.76 -2.44 -61.36
C ASP A 1021 2.54 -2.59 -60.03
N GLY A 1022 1.87 -2.39 -58.90
CA GLY A 1022 2.44 -2.44 -57.56
C GLY A 1022 3.00 -1.10 -57.05
N THR A 1023 2.90 -0.02 -57.82
CA THR A 1023 3.26 1.32 -57.36
C THR A 1023 2.28 1.77 -56.27
N ILE A 1024 2.79 2.35 -55.19
CA ILE A 1024 1.96 2.86 -54.09
C ILE A 1024 2.09 4.37 -54.04
N TYR A 1025 0.96 5.05 -53.90
CA TYR A 1025 0.89 6.49 -53.72
C TYR A 1025 0.41 6.82 -52.32
N ALA A 1026 1.08 7.76 -51.67
CA ALA A 1026 0.74 8.19 -50.31
C ALA A 1026 0.69 9.71 -50.26
N THR A 1027 -0.42 10.28 -49.83
CA THR A 1027 -0.53 11.74 -49.68
C THR A 1027 0.24 12.22 -48.46
N ASP A 1028 0.70 13.46 -48.52
CA ASP A 1028 1.30 14.16 -47.40
C ASP A 1028 0.64 15.55 -47.32
N PRO A 1029 -0.47 15.65 -46.56
CA PRO A 1029 -1.22 16.89 -46.42
C PRO A 1029 -0.39 18.04 -45.84
N GLN A 1030 0.54 17.74 -44.93
CA GLN A 1030 1.32 18.74 -44.20
C GLN A 1030 2.27 19.51 -45.13
N PHE A 1031 2.91 18.81 -46.06
CA PHE A 1031 3.85 19.41 -47.01
C PHE A 1031 3.28 19.58 -48.42
N ALA A 1032 1.98 19.37 -48.57
CA ALA A 1032 1.25 19.56 -49.81
C ALA A 1032 1.86 18.78 -50.99
N GLN A 1033 2.15 17.51 -50.79
CA GLN A 1033 2.78 16.63 -51.78
C GLN A 1033 2.17 15.22 -51.79
N VAL A 1034 2.55 14.44 -52.80
CA VAL A 1034 2.22 13.01 -52.91
C VAL A 1034 3.52 12.23 -53.14
N PHE A 1035 3.75 11.19 -52.34
CA PHE A 1035 4.86 10.26 -52.50
C PHE A 1035 4.50 9.14 -53.46
N VAL A 1036 5.51 8.69 -54.21
CA VAL A 1036 5.47 7.51 -55.06
C VAL A 1036 6.45 6.49 -54.52
N LEU A 1037 5.92 5.33 -54.11
CA LEU A 1037 6.65 4.24 -53.51
C LEU A 1037 6.65 3.04 -54.46
N SER A 1038 7.77 2.33 -54.48
CA SER A 1038 7.85 1.00 -55.10
C SER A 1038 6.97 -0.02 -54.34
N SER A 1039 6.68 -1.16 -54.97
CA SER A 1039 5.96 -2.27 -54.32
C SER A 1039 6.66 -2.84 -53.08
N GLY A 1040 7.95 -2.58 -52.91
CA GLY A 1040 8.72 -2.91 -51.71
C GLY A 1040 8.72 -1.82 -50.62
N GLY A 1041 8.01 -0.71 -50.82
CA GLY A 1041 7.89 0.38 -49.85
C GLY A 1041 9.01 1.41 -49.85
N VAL A 1042 9.95 1.34 -50.81
CA VAL A 1042 10.98 2.37 -50.97
C VAL A 1042 10.36 3.60 -51.64
N VAL A 1043 10.48 4.77 -51.01
CA VAL A 1043 10.09 6.07 -51.58
C VAL A 1043 11.02 6.40 -52.75
N GLN A 1044 10.48 6.48 -53.97
CA GLN A 1044 11.25 6.73 -55.19
C GLN A 1044 11.22 8.20 -55.58
N SER A 1045 10.04 8.82 -55.49
CA SER A 1045 9.84 10.21 -55.88
C SER A 1045 8.68 10.85 -55.12
N SER A 1046 8.57 12.17 -55.23
CA SER A 1046 7.43 12.96 -54.76
C SER A 1046 7.03 13.98 -55.81
N PHE A 1047 5.78 14.38 -55.87
CA PHE A 1047 5.36 15.52 -56.70
C PHE A 1047 4.36 16.41 -55.95
N GLY A 1048 4.24 17.65 -56.39
CA GLY A 1048 3.46 18.68 -55.72
C GLY A 1048 4.26 19.50 -54.71
N ARG A 1049 3.78 20.72 -54.45
CA ARG A 1049 4.13 21.59 -53.32
C ARG A 1049 2.93 22.49 -53.03
N TYR A 1050 3.00 23.24 -51.95
CA TYR A 1050 2.00 24.26 -51.63
C TYR A 1050 1.73 25.20 -52.83
N GLY A 1051 0.47 25.32 -53.24
CA GLY A 1051 0.03 26.23 -54.30
C GLY A 1051 -1.29 25.82 -54.97
N GLU A 1052 -1.74 26.62 -55.93
CA GLU A 1052 -3.01 26.46 -56.64
C GLU A 1052 -2.84 26.05 -58.12
N ASP A 1053 -1.61 25.96 -58.63
CA ASP A 1053 -1.35 25.51 -60.00
C ASP A 1053 -1.71 24.03 -60.20
N LEU A 1054 -1.80 23.56 -61.45
CA LEU A 1054 -2.17 22.17 -61.77
C LEU A 1054 -1.11 21.13 -61.37
N ASN A 1055 0.10 21.56 -61.01
CA ASN A 1055 1.18 20.73 -60.45
C ASN A 1055 1.41 20.97 -58.96
N ARG A 1056 0.50 21.69 -58.27
CA ARG A 1056 0.60 22.08 -56.87
C ARG A 1056 -0.67 21.70 -56.10
N PHE A 1057 -0.54 21.59 -54.78
CA PHE A 1057 -1.64 21.27 -53.87
C PHE A 1057 -1.67 22.28 -52.73
N ALA A 1058 -2.81 22.50 -52.08
CA ALA A 1058 -2.85 23.15 -50.77
C ALA A 1058 -2.88 22.10 -49.66
N LYS A 1059 -3.74 21.09 -49.80
CA LYS A 1059 -3.87 20.00 -48.82
C LYS A 1059 -4.33 18.70 -49.50
N PRO A 1060 -3.41 17.92 -50.08
CA PRO A 1060 -3.74 16.65 -50.71
C PRO A 1060 -4.13 15.65 -49.61
N THR A 1061 -5.37 15.19 -49.62
CA THR A 1061 -5.90 14.24 -48.63
C THR A 1061 -6.21 12.91 -49.31
N GLY A 1062 -7.40 12.76 -49.90
CA GLY A 1062 -7.85 11.55 -50.56
C GLY A 1062 -7.12 11.26 -51.87
N ILE A 1063 -6.94 9.97 -52.17
CA ILE A 1063 -6.26 9.51 -53.38
C ILE A 1063 -6.90 8.24 -53.89
N ALA A 1064 -7.08 8.14 -55.20
CA ALA A 1064 -7.66 6.96 -55.85
C ALA A 1064 -7.02 6.75 -57.23
N ILE A 1065 -7.03 5.50 -57.68
CA ILE A 1065 -6.52 5.12 -59.00
C ILE A 1065 -7.66 4.52 -59.79
N ASP A 1066 -7.88 5.03 -60.99
CA ASP A 1066 -8.83 4.46 -61.93
C ASP A 1066 -8.25 3.15 -62.49
N PRO A 1067 -8.83 1.98 -62.19
CA PRO A 1067 -8.27 0.69 -62.60
C PRO A 1067 -8.36 0.45 -64.11
N GLN A 1068 -9.20 1.21 -64.83
CA GLN A 1068 -9.38 1.05 -66.28
C GLN A 1068 -8.39 1.90 -67.07
N THR A 1069 -8.12 3.12 -66.61
CA THR A 1069 -7.29 4.09 -67.32
C THR A 1069 -5.89 4.26 -66.73
N GLY A 1070 -5.70 3.86 -65.46
CA GLY A 1070 -4.48 4.11 -64.69
C GLY A 1070 -4.35 5.56 -64.20
N GLU A 1071 -5.37 6.41 -64.42
CA GLU A 1071 -5.36 7.79 -63.95
C GLU A 1071 -5.34 7.86 -62.42
N LEU A 1072 -4.52 8.75 -61.89
CA LEU A 1072 -4.42 9.03 -60.46
C LEU A 1072 -5.25 10.27 -60.13
N LEU A 1073 -6.19 10.15 -59.19
CA LEU A 1073 -7.00 11.25 -58.71
C LEU A 1073 -6.57 11.63 -57.29
N VAL A 1074 -6.37 12.92 -57.05
CA VAL A 1074 -5.96 13.45 -55.74
C VAL A 1074 -6.95 14.54 -55.32
N ALA A 1075 -7.58 14.37 -54.16
CA ALA A 1075 -8.42 15.38 -53.54
C ALA A 1075 -7.56 16.44 -52.85
N ASP A 1076 -7.64 17.66 -53.34
CA ASP A 1076 -6.92 18.82 -52.81
C ASP A 1076 -7.92 19.65 -51.99
N ALA A 1077 -8.03 19.29 -50.71
CA ALA A 1077 -9.14 19.66 -49.85
C ALA A 1077 -9.25 21.19 -49.68
N ASP A 1078 -8.14 21.85 -49.37
CA ASP A 1078 -8.12 23.29 -49.07
C ASP A 1078 -8.22 24.16 -50.32
N ASN A 1079 -7.85 23.64 -51.50
CA ASN A 1079 -8.14 24.27 -52.80
C ASN A 1079 -9.51 23.88 -53.37
N HIS A 1080 -10.31 23.10 -52.62
CA HIS A 1080 -11.69 22.75 -52.97
C HIS A 1080 -11.82 22.09 -54.36
N ARG A 1081 -10.91 21.17 -54.69
CA ARG A 1081 -10.85 20.54 -56.01
C ARG A 1081 -10.34 19.11 -55.97
N VAL A 1082 -10.56 18.37 -57.05
CA VAL A 1082 -9.90 17.08 -57.31
C VAL A 1082 -9.04 17.22 -58.57
N LEU A 1083 -7.76 16.86 -58.49
CA LEU A 1083 -6.85 16.86 -59.63
C LEU A 1083 -6.70 15.45 -60.21
N VAL A 1084 -6.67 15.35 -61.54
CA VAL A 1084 -6.49 14.09 -62.28
C VAL A 1084 -5.15 14.12 -62.97
N PHE A 1085 -4.33 13.11 -62.73
CA PHE A 1085 -3.02 12.93 -63.36
C PHE A 1085 -3.08 11.71 -64.27
N ALA A 1086 -2.55 11.83 -65.49
CA ALA A 1086 -2.44 10.70 -66.41
C ALA A 1086 -1.63 9.56 -65.76
N GLY A 1087 -2.08 8.31 -65.90
CA GLY A 1087 -1.25 7.14 -65.58
C GLY A 1087 0.06 7.17 -66.38
N ASN A 1088 1.12 6.56 -65.85
CA ASN A 1088 2.45 6.55 -66.48
C ASN A 1088 2.43 6.29 -67.99
#